data_AF-A0A812UN82-F1
#
_entry.id   AF-A0A812UN82-F1
#
_cell.length_a   1.000
_cell.length_b   1.000
_cell.length_c   1.000
_cell.angle_alpha   90.00
_cell.angle_beta   90.00
_cell.angle_gamma   90.00
#
_symmetry.space_group_name_H-M   'P 1'
#
loop_
_entity.id
_entity.type
_entity.pdbx_description
1 polymer ?
#
loop_
_entity_poly.entity_id
_entity_poly.type
_entity_poly.pdbx_seq_one_letter_code
_entity_poly.pdbx_strand_id
1 'polypeptide(L)'
;MGTFRIFSDRSASDLDAFEWNPTMDLLACLTAPPDSTMSIYRLLSEDQSPKLLSEKITGVGSALAWSPCGRRLVVGDRLGGVAIYDGESGAVLHARRSHTEAVTAFCWVECGAGFEDPAWLQLLPPLLSVPSAPSNMFAEPREEVLSSPAGLTLLASVDEGGHVVIAAGGTFPVQVQDLPSLRPTAIQLSPDCRCLAVLGHPRPSESGAAACDSPGTPSLLSPRQSPAKEDKAGKASGLTVMVLDVRKLAIRRRELAQSASLVERLSAVAAYAQQAVDTLANVWRSAASTFVNKMRAFFDCLQAYSGDPDTDVHSELLFTLCTGNPSDALHAFLTRQTTPQQLSRIEKGIMQALDYVDLVTCTRLQVAVQHLLAILQDLKACSGRQRFKTIGLDLELLLQLEVQTLRFASLSEHLLLECSQARSFARTLFQLLLFQAQKLTESAEGTPSTRPDNRGATASVALGTKNEDVDCFVAAMRGRRSLELEEVSQRIGKPQAKPEAKPEATSEESLVAQLAMLATTAEGLGQRLCTTMARQSCKLAERHLELAPPWRSLRPELAWSDVPSPRGLGRPVVHMVWEDRVRQEELAETLREGLRLVWCDGTDMGAQLVLARLHLEVGRCGTAIQPELEMAKLSANTSGSGHLLLCRSYDAARVAVLLQDGKLMTTQVCLIDLSAIPFRKELPVPLTLWTELPQDAVRQSEPLPESYWWASSMRVMSQRGVCSVYSSRARRLLTLDMEADEDDMEDDP
;
A
#
# COMPACT_ATOMS: atom_id res chain seq x y z
N MET A 1 3.44 10.92 45.50
CA MET A 1 3.07 11.60 44.24
C MET A 1 3.93 11.05 43.10
N GLY A 2 3.35 10.24 42.22
CA GLY A 2 4.08 9.60 41.11
C GLY A 2 4.94 10.60 40.32
N THR A 3 6.25 10.42 40.41
CA THR A 3 7.27 11.20 39.72
C THR A 3 7.45 10.65 38.32
N PHE A 4 7.55 11.52 37.31
CA PHE A 4 7.86 11.05 35.96
C PHE A 4 9.28 10.47 35.92
N ARG A 5 9.42 9.23 35.47
CA ARG A 5 10.71 8.53 35.37
C ARG A 5 11.24 8.62 33.94
N ILE A 6 12.52 8.97 33.78
CA ILE A 6 13.17 8.84 32.47
C ILE A 6 13.35 7.34 32.19
N PHE A 7 12.67 6.84 31.17
CA PHE A 7 12.71 5.43 30.80
C PHE A 7 13.79 5.13 29.77
N SER A 8 14.11 6.06 28.85
CA SER A 8 15.26 5.91 27.95
C SER A 8 15.67 7.25 27.34
N ASP A 9 16.97 7.50 27.22
CA ASP A 9 17.54 8.61 26.46
C ASP A 9 18.53 8.06 25.42
N ARG A 10 18.17 8.14 24.14
CA ARG A 10 18.97 7.56 23.06
C ARG A 10 19.35 8.60 22.01
N SER A 11 20.53 8.42 21.42
CA SER A 11 20.84 9.08 20.15
C SER A 11 19.99 8.47 19.03
N ALA A 12 19.44 9.32 18.17
CA ALA A 12 18.63 8.94 17.03
C ALA A 12 19.20 9.59 15.76
N SER A 13 19.00 8.97 14.61
CA SER A 13 19.21 9.67 13.33
C SER A 13 18.22 10.83 13.20
N ASP A 14 18.39 11.66 12.17
CA ASP A 14 17.42 12.72 11.87
C ASP A 14 16.06 12.07 11.58
N LEU A 15 15.04 12.35 12.39
CA LEU A 15 13.70 11.74 12.30
C LEU A 15 12.72 12.71 11.64
N ASP A 16 11.99 12.23 10.62
CA ASP A 16 10.90 13.00 9.99
C ASP A 16 9.57 12.76 10.74
N ALA A 17 9.32 11.53 11.17
CA ALA A 17 8.13 11.15 11.94
C ALA A 17 8.43 10.00 12.92
N PHE A 18 7.68 9.93 14.01
CA PHE A 18 7.66 8.77 14.91
C PHE A 18 6.28 8.64 15.55
N GLU A 19 5.90 7.41 15.90
CA GLU A 19 4.61 7.07 16.47
C GLU A 19 4.66 5.80 17.34
N TRP A 20 3.93 5.85 18.45
CA TRP A 20 3.74 4.73 19.37
C TRP A 20 2.76 3.72 18.80
N ASN A 21 3.07 2.43 18.96
CA ASN A 21 2.11 1.37 18.73
C ASN A 21 0.99 1.50 19.78
N PRO A 22 -0.29 1.48 19.38
CA PRO A 22 -1.38 1.71 20.32
C PRO A 22 -1.52 0.60 21.36
N THR A 23 -1.09 -0.64 21.07
CA THR A 23 -1.30 -1.81 21.93
C THR A 23 -0.03 -2.36 22.57
N MET A 24 1.11 -2.23 21.90
CA MET A 24 2.39 -2.81 22.33
C MET A 24 3.42 -1.74 22.71
N ASP A 25 4.48 -2.14 23.40
CA ASP A 25 5.66 -1.35 23.80
C ASP A 25 6.61 -1.05 22.62
N LEU A 26 6.04 -0.77 21.44
CA LEU A 26 6.79 -0.58 20.20
C LEU A 26 6.72 0.88 19.74
N LEU A 27 7.87 1.44 19.39
CA LEU A 27 7.98 2.77 18.79
C LEU A 27 8.44 2.64 17.34
N ALA A 28 7.64 3.14 16.41
CA ALA A 28 8.04 3.27 15.03
C ALA A 28 8.66 4.65 14.78
N CYS A 29 9.81 4.66 14.12
CA CYS A 29 10.58 5.84 13.77
C CYS A 29 10.89 5.83 12.27
N LEU A 30 10.66 6.98 11.63
CA LEU A 30 10.91 7.22 10.22
C LEU A 30 12.06 8.23 10.07
N THR A 31 13.15 7.83 9.42
CA THR A 31 14.31 8.70 9.22
C THR A 31 14.10 9.69 8.07
N ALA A 32 14.67 10.88 8.23
CA ALA A 32 14.67 11.93 7.24
C ALA A 32 15.50 11.56 5.99
N PRO A 33 15.22 12.17 4.82
CA PRO A 33 15.98 11.95 3.58
C PRO A 33 17.48 12.24 3.71
N PRO A 34 18.35 11.61 2.90
CA PRO A 34 18.05 10.95 1.62
C PRO A 34 17.67 9.46 1.70
N ASP A 35 18.12 8.73 2.71
CA ASP A 35 17.80 7.31 2.90
C ASP A 35 16.74 7.17 3.99
N SER A 36 15.47 7.31 3.59
CA SER A 36 14.35 7.06 4.50
C SER A 36 14.29 5.58 4.86
N THR A 37 14.50 5.31 6.14
CA THR A 37 14.42 3.99 6.75
C THR A 37 13.31 3.99 7.78
N MET A 38 12.51 2.93 7.75
CA MET A 38 11.54 2.62 8.78
C MET A 38 12.25 1.77 9.83
N SER A 39 12.15 2.17 11.08
CA SER A 39 12.72 1.44 12.20
C SER A 39 11.70 1.24 13.31
N ILE A 40 11.65 0.04 13.87
CA ILE A 40 10.81 -0.27 15.03
C ILE A 40 11.72 -0.59 16.21
N TYR A 41 11.48 0.09 17.32
CA TYR A 41 12.19 -0.08 18.58
C TYR A 41 11.26 -0.67 19.62
N ARG A 42 11.76 -1.57 20.45
CA ARG A 42 11.06 -2.04 21.65
C ARG A 42 11.52 -1.28 22.88
N LEU A 43 10.60 -0.94 23.77
CA LEU A 43 10.93 -0.44 25.10
C LEU A 43 10.95 -1.60 26.10
N LEU A 44 12.14 -2.01 26.54
CA LEU A 44 12.26 -3.02 27.60
C LEU A 44 12.81 -2.42 28.89
N SER A 45 13.86 -1.60 28.82
CA SER A 45 14.52 -0.98 29.98
C SER A 45 15.36 0.26 29.56
N GLU A 46 15.90 0.98 30.54
CA GLU A 46 16.75 2.17 30.37
C GLU A 46 17.98 1.91 29.50
N ASP A 47 18.65 0.78 29.74
CA ASP A 47 19.86 0.38 29.01
C ASP A 47 19.58 -0.48 27.77
N GLN A 48 18.38 -1.05 27.63
CA GLN A 48 18.04 -1.99 26.55
C GLN A 48 16.75 -1.59 25.84
N SER A 49 16.90 -0.83 24.76
CA SER A 49 15.81 -0.54 23.82
C SER A 49 16.17 -1.02 22.41
N PRO A 50 16.14 -2.35 22.17
CA PRO A 50 16.66 -2.94 20.95
C PRO A 50 15.88 -2.44 19.73
N LYS A 51 16.63 -2.20 18.66
CA LYS A 51 16.06 -2.00 17.32
C LYS A 51 15.64 -3.36 16.80
N LEU A 52 14.33 -3.61 16.71
CA LEU A 52 13.78 -4.89 16.25
C LEU A 52 13.88 -5.00 14.73
N LEU A 53 13.49 -3.94 14.02
CA LEU A 53 13.39 -3.92 12.57
C LEU A 53 13.99 -2.62 12.01
N SER A 54 14.57 -2.74 10.82
CA SER A 54 15.17 -1.62 10.10
C SER A 54 15.09 -1.87 8.60
N GLU A 55 14.04 -1.37 7.96
CA GLU A 55 13.81 -1.57 6.54
C GLU A 55 13.98 -0.28 5.75
N LYS A 56 14.57 -0.40 4.55
CA LYS A 56 14.68 0.73 3.62
C LYS A 56 13.36 0.89 2.88
N ILE A 57 12.78 2.08 2.94
CA ILE A 57 11.54 2.37 2.22
C ILE A 57 11.89 2.64 0.75
N THR A 58 11.00 2.26 -0.16
CA THR A 58 11.18 2.39 -1.62
C THR A 58 11.19 3.84 -2.11
N GLY A 59 10.83 4.79 -1.25
CA GLY A 59 10.83 6.23 -1.52
C GLY A 59 11.18 7.04 -0.27
N VAL A 60 10.98 8.36 -0.34
CA VAL A 60 11.18 9.25 0.81
C VAL A 60 9.90 9.28 1.63
N GLY A 61 9.95 8.74 2.84
CA GLY A 61 8.80 8.75 3.74
C GLY A 61 8.44 10.17 4.19
N SER A 62 7.15 10.41 4.43
CA SER A 62 6.63 11.70 4.86
C SER A 62 5.68 11.59 6.06
N ALA A 63 4.93 10.50 6.19
CA ALA A 63 3.97 10.29 7.25
C ALA A 63 3.94 8.82 7.69
N LEU A 64 3.51 8.59 8.92
CA LEU A 64 3.52 7.30 9.60
C LEU A 64 2.24 7.15 10.43
N ALA A 65 1.66 5.94 10.48
CA ALA A 65 0.58 5.61 11.43
C ALA A 65 0.50 4.11 11.71
N TRP A 66 0.23 3.74 12.96
CA TRP A 66 -0.04 2.35 13.34
C TRP A 66 -1.50 1.96 13.11
N SER A 67 -1.73 0.69 12.80
CA SER A 67 -3.06 0.09 12.88
C SER A 67 -3.56 0.06 14.33
N PRO A 68 -4.88 0.19 14.57
CA PRO A 68 -5.46 0.12 15.91
C PRO A 68 -5.13 -1.17 16.66
N CYS A 69 -4.99 -2.29 15.94
CA CYS A 69 -4.59 -3.58 16.49
C CYS A 69 -3.08 -3.76 16.71
N GLY A 70 -2.27 -2.76 16.34
CA GLY A 70 -0.82 -2.75 16.54
C GLY A 70 -0.01 -3.71 15.67
N ARG A 71 -0.62 -4.41 14.70
CA ARG A 71 0.06 -5.41 13.86
C ARG A 71 0.61 -4.84 12.56
N ARG A 72 -0.08 -3.88 11.97
CA ARG A 72 0.30 -3.24 10.69
C ARG A 72 0.74 -1.81 10.90
N LEU A 73 1.67 -1.36 10.07
CA LEU A 73 2.16 0.02 10.04
C LEU A 73 2.01 0.59 8.63
N VAL A 74 1.51 1.82 8.51
CA VAL A 74 1.41 2.53 7.24
C VAL A 74 2.50 3.59 7.15
N VAL A 75 3.17 3.63 6.00
CA VAL A 75 4.11 4.68 5.62
C VAL A 75 3.62 5.34 4.34
N GLY A 76 3.55 6.67 4.36
CA GLY A 76 3.29 7.50 3.18
C GLY A 76 4.59 8.06 2.64
N ASP A 77 4.68 8.21 1.32
CA ASP A 77 5.83 8.80 0.66
C ASP A 77 5.55 10.21 0.09
N ARG A 78 6.62 10.90 -0.28
CA ARG A 78 6.58 12.24 -0.88
C ARG A 78 6.10 12.27 -2.35
N LEU A 79 5.92 11.12 -2.98
CA LEU A 79 5.45 10.96 -4.36
C LEU A 79 3.98 10.47 -4.44
N GLY A 80 3.30 10.32 -3.30
CA GLY A 80 1.91 9.91 -3.16
C GLY A 80 1.67 8.40 -3.05
N GLY A 81 2.73 7.61 -2.89
CA GLY A 81 2.69 6.21 -2.50
C GLY A 81 2.30 6.02 -1.03
N VAL A 82 1.50 4.99 -0.79
CA VAL A 82 1.13 4.51 0.53
C VAL A 82 1.48 3.03 0.59
N ALA A 83 2.31 2.66 1.56
CA ALA A 83 2.76 1.30 1.80
C ALA A 83 2.35 0.83 3.19
N ILE A 84 1.84 -0.40 3.27
CA ILE A 84 1.47 -1.10 4.49
C ILE A 84 2.52 -2.16 4.75
N TYR A 85 3.13 -2.08 5.92
CA TYR A 85 4.14 -2.98 6.43
C TYR A 85 3.55 -3.88 7.51
N ASP A 86 4.03 -5.11 7.56
CA ASP A 86 3.85 -5.96 8.72
C ASP A 86 4.78 -5.50 9.86
N GLY A 87 4.23 -5.32 11.05
CA GLY A 87 4.95 -4.83 12.22
C GLY A 87 5.89 -5.87 12.83
N GLU A 88 5.70 -7.16 12.54
CA GLU A 88 6.53 -8.25 13.05
C GLU A 88 7.67 -8.61 12.11
N SER A 89 7.38 -8.80 10.82
CA SER A 89 8.39 -9.18 9.82
C SER A 89 9.06 -7.99 9.12
N GLY A 90 8.43 -6.81 9.12
CA GLY A 90 8.87 -5.68 8.29
C GLY A 90 8.56 -5.85 6.80
N ALA A 91 7.86 -6.92 6.39
CA ALA A 91 7.52 -7.18 5.01
C ALA A 91 6.48 -6.15 4.49
N VAL A 92 6.61 -5.76 3.22
CA VAL A 92 5.61 -4.92 2.55
C VAL A 92 4.42 -5.80 2.18
N LEU A 93 3.32 -5.63 2.91
CA LEU A 93 2.05 -6.34 2.67
C LEU A 93 1.31 -5.75 1.46
N HIS A 94 1.34 -4.42 1.33
CA HIS A 94 0.67 -3.71 0.25
C HIS A 94 1.41 -2.42 -0.07
N ALA A 95 1.52 -2.07 -1.34
CA ALA A 95 2.03 -0.77 -1.77
C ALA A 95 1.21 -0.27 -2.96
N ARG A 96 0.66 0.93 -2.83
CA ARG A 96 -0.17 1.55 -3.87
C ARG A 96 0.06 3.05 -3.92
N ARG A 97 0.16 3.58 -5.13
CA ARG A 97 0.10 5.02 -5.36
C ARG A 97 -1.36 5.47 -5.35
N SER A 98 -1.80 6.04 -4.23
CA SER A 98 -3.17 6.53 -4.03
C SER A 98 -3.28 8.05 -4.18
N HIS A 99 -2.17 8.76 -3.99
CA HIS A 99 -2.09 10.21 -4.09
C HIS A 99 -1.17 10.64 -5.23
N THR A 100 -1.35 11.87 -5.70
CA THR A 100 -0.49 12.48 -6.72
C THR A 100 0.62 13.32 -6.10
N GLU A 101 0.38 13.88 -4.92
CA GLU A 101 1.33 14.69 -4.15
C GLU A 101 1.78 13.98 -2.85
N ALA A 102 2.68 14.62 -2.10
CA ALA A 102 3.22 14.07 -0.87
C ALA A 102 2.11 13.82 0.17
N VAL A 103 2.12 12.63 0.78
CA VAL A 103 1.16 12.30 1.84
C VAL A 103 1.54 13.05 3.11
N THR A 104 0.61 13.82 3.69
CA THR A 104 0.90 14.70 4.84
C THR A 104 0.50 14.09 6.17
N ALA A 105 -0.62 13.37 6.22
CA ALA A 105 -1.14 12.80 7.45
C ALA A 105 -1.97 11.55 7.21
N PHE A 106 -1.99 10.69 8.23
CA PHE A 106 -2.83 9.50 8.31
C PHE A 106 -3.69 9.53 9.58
N CYS A 107 -4.82 8.84 9.53
CA CYS A 107 -5.63 8.50 10.69
C CYS A 107 -6.21 7.10 10.48
N TRP A 108 -5.89 6.17 11.38
CA TRP A 108 -6.39 4.80 11.32
C TRP A 108 -7.34 4.55 12.50
N VAL A 109 -8.57 4.14 12.20
CA VAL A 109 -9.64 3.93 13.18
C VAL A 109 -10.24 2.54 13.01
N GLU A 110 -10.65 1.93 14.12
CA GLU A 110 -11.42 0.68 14.15
C GLU A 110 -12.91 0.99 14.33
N CYS A 111 -13.76 0.60 13.36
CA CYS A 111 -15.20 0.90 13.40
C CYS A 111 -16.05 -0.21 14.06
N GLY A 112 -15.42 -1.27 14.61
CA GLY A 112 -16.07 -2.33 15.41
C GLY A 112 -17.13 -3.17 14.69
N ALA A 113 -17.10 -3.25 13.36
CA ALA A 113 -18.06 -4.03 12.59
C ALA A 113 -17.55 -5.47 12.39
N GLY A 114 -17.96 -6.38 13.28
CA GLY A 114 -17.79 -7.82 13.05
C GLY A 114 -18.63 -8.27 11.85
N PHE A 115 -17.98 -8.95 10.91
CA PHE A 115 -18.64 -9.69 9.85
C PHE A 115 -18.22 -11.15 9.96
N GLU A 116 -19.13 -12.07 9.66
CA GLU A 116 -18.81 -13.49 9.63
C GLU A 116 -18.02 -13.80 8.37
N ASP A 117 -16.94 -14.56 8.53
CA ASP A 117 -16.21 -15.09 7.40
C ASP A 117 -17.10 -16.04 6.59
N PRO A 118 -17.07 -15.96 5.24
CA PRO A 118 -17.88 -16.83 4.42
C PRO A 118 -17.50 -18.31 4.60
N ALA A 119 -18.51 -19.17 4.70
CA ALA A 119 -18.35 -20.61 4.94
C ALA A 119 -17.51 -21.32 3.87
N TRP A 120 -17.48 -20.80 2.63
CA TRP A 120 -16.72 -21.40 1.54
C TRP A 120 -15.20 -21.34 1.75
N LEU A 121 -14.69 -20.46 2.63
CA LEU A 121 -13.25 -20.43 2.94
C LEU A 121 -12.74 -21.73 3.56
N GLN A 122 -13.60 -22.39 4.34
CA GLN A 122 -13.26 -23.67 4.98
C GLN A 122 -13.50 -24.85 4.03
N LEU A 123 -14.26 -24.64 2.95
CA LEU A 123 -14.64 -25.67 1.99
C LEU A 123 -13.72 -25.71 0.76
N LEU A 124 -13.20 -24.55 0.33
CA LEU A 124 -12.29 -24.47 -0.81
C LEU A 124 -10.86 -24.85 -0.43
N PRO A 125 -10.09 -25.46 -1.35
CA PRO A 125 -8.69 -25.76 -1.09
C PRO A 125 -7.88 -24.47 -0.88
N PRO A 126 -6.90 -24.46 0.04
CA PRO A 126 -6.10 -23.27 0.31
C PRO A 126 -5.22 -22.89 -0.89
N LEU A 127 -4.94 -21.60 -1.03
CA LEU A 127 -4.02 -21.11 -2.05
C LEU A 127 -2.58 -21.47 -1.65
N LEU A 128 -1.96 -22.31 -2.47
CA LEU A 128 -0.59 -22.74 -2.30
C LEU A 128 0.39 -21.71 -2.89
N SER A 129 1.59 -21.60 -2.34
CA SER A 129 2.62 -20.71 -2.90
C SER A 129 2.93 -21.05 -4.37
N VAL A 130 3.23 -20.02 -5.17
CA VAL A 130 3.62 -20.20 -6.57
C VAL A 130 5.08 -20.64 -6.62
N PRO A 131 5.39 -21.84 -7.14
CA PRO A 131 6.77 -22.30 -7.21
C PRO A 131 7.54 -21.45 -8.22
N SER A 132 8.65 -20.83 -7.80
CA SER A 132 9.45 -19.95 -8.66
C SER A 132 10.22 -20.69 -9.77
N ALA A 133 10.36 -22.02 -9.63
CA ALA A 133 11.08 -22.86 -10.58
C ALA A 133 10.46 -24.27 -10.62
N PRO A 134 10.61 -25.00 -11.75
CA PRO A 134 10.17 -26.39 -11.86
C PRO A 134 10.87 -27.35 -10.88
N SER A 135 12.01 -26.94 -10.30
CA SER A 135 12.74 -27.72 -9.29
C SER A 135 12.13 -27.66 -7.88
N ASN A 136 11.28 -26.66 -7.59
CA ASN A 136 10.66 -26.48 -6.28
C ASN A 136 9.17 -26.82 -6.34
N MET A 137 8.83 -28.11 -6.53
CA MET A 137 7.44 -28.56 -6.66
C MET A 137 6.65 -28.58 -5.34
N PHE A 138 7.33 -28.51 -4.20
CA PHE A 138 6.69 -28.43 -2.87
C PHE A 138 6.30 -26.99 -2.55
N ALA A 139 5.04 -26.78 -2.19
CA ALA A 139 4.51 -25.45 -1.87
C ALA A 139 3.82 -25.46 -0.52
N GLU A 140 4.14 -24.45 0.28
CA GLU A 140 3.49 -24.22 1.57
C GLU A 140 2.15 -23.48 1.36
N PRO A 141 1.15 -23.74 2.22
CA PRO A 141 -0.08 -22.96 2.21
C PRO A 141 0.23 -21.50 2.54
N ARG A 142 -0.37 -20.56 1.79
CA ARG A 142 -0.20 -19.13 2.05
C ARG A 142 -1.11 -18.71 3.20
N GLU A 143 -0.58 -18.63 4.41
CA GLU A 143 -1.35 -18.28 5.62
C GLU A 143 -1.83 -16.82 5.66
N GLU A 144 -1.17 -15.92 4.92
CA GLU A 144 -1.37 -14.46 5.01
C GLU A 144 -2.69 -13.92 4.40
N VAL A 145 -3.31 -14.63 3.46
CA VAL A 145 -4.43 -14.08 2.66
C VAL A 145 -5.79 -14.20 3.37
N LEU A 146 -5.89 -15.02 4.41
CA LEU A 146 -7.18 -15.50 4.92
C LEU A 146 -7.58 -14.95 6.29
N SER A 147 -6.67 -14.34 7.06
CA SER A 147 -6.98 -13.78 8.38
C SER A 147 -6.97 -12.25 8.36
N SER A 148 -8.08 -11.65 7.93
CA SER A 148 -8.35 -10.25 8.29
C SER A 148 -8.65 -10.18 9.79
N PRO A 149 -8.03 -9.27 10.55
CA PRO A 149 -8.40 -9.08 11.96
C PRO A 149 -9.91 -8.80 12.05
N ALA A 150 -10.54 -9.33 13.10
CA ALA A 150 -11.98 -9.28 13.29
C ALA A 150 -12.49 -7.82 13.44
N GLY A 151 -12.84 -7.18 12.32
CA GLY A 151 -13.44 -5.84 12.33
C GLY A 151 -13.07 -4.99 11.12
N LEU A 152 -13.99 -4.12 10.71
CA LEU A 152 -13.68 -3.06 9.74
C LEU A 152 -12.75 -2.03 10.37
N THR A 153 -11.55 -1.89 9.81
CA THR A 153 -10.67 -0.75 10.06
C THR A 153 -10.69 0.20 8.87
N LEU A 154 -10.67 1.50 9.13
CA LEU A 154 -10.61 2.54 8.11
C LEU A 154 -9.33 3.36 8.29
N LEU A 155 -8.59 3.52 7.19
CA LEU A 155 -7.44 4.40 7.08
C LEU A 155 -7.82 5.62 6.27
N ALA A 156 -7.85 6.78 6.89
CA ALA A 156 -7.94 8.07 6.20
C ALA A 156 -6.52 8.58 5.92
N SER A 157 -6.26 8.95 4.68
CA SER A 157 -4.99 9.51 4.20
C SER A 157 -5.25 10.80 3.44
N VAL A 158 -4.32 11.73 3.51
CA VAL A 158 -4.47 13.03 2.83
C VAL A 158 -3.13 13.54 2.29
N ASP A 159 -3.14 14.12 1.10
CA ASP A 159 -1.97 14.71 0.46
C ASP A 159 -1.89 16.25 0.58
N GLU A 160 -0.75 16.85 0.21
CA GLU A 160 -0.59 18.31 0.11
C GLU A 160 -1.58 18.97 -0.87
N GLY A 161 -2.06 18.15 -1.82
CA GLY A 161 -3.04 18.42 -2.87
C GLY A 161 -4.46 18.65 -2.37
N GLY A 162 -4.77 18.26 -1.13
CA GLY A 162 -6.12 18.28 -0.58
C GLY A 162 -6.95 17.07 -1.02
N HIS A 163 -6.34 16.05 -1.62
CA HIS A 163 -6.97 14.78 -1.97
C HIS A 163 -7.00 13.90 -0.73
N VAL A 164 -8.21 13.59 -0.27
CA VAL A 164 -8.46 12.73 0.89
C VAL A 164 -8.92 11.37 0.40
N VAL A 165 -8.27 10.30 0.85
CA VAL A 165 -8.64 8.93 0.54
C VAL A 165 -8.92 8.19 1.84
N ILE A 166 -10.15 7.68 1.99
CA ILE A 166 -10.55 6.76 3.07
C ILE A 166 -10.54 5.35 2.50
N ALA A 167 -9.68 4.48 3.04
CA ALA A 167 -9.53 3.09 2.63
C ALA A 167 -9.93 2.11 3.74
N ALA A 168 -10.68 1.07 3.41
CA ALA A 168 -10.95 -0.06 4.29
C ALA A 168 -9.75 -1.00 4.34
N GLY A 169 -9.34 -1.41 5.54
CA GLY A 169 -8.16 -2.25 5.78
C GLY A 169 -6.83 -1.58 5.38
N GLY A 170 -6.86 -0.33 4.94
CA GLY A 170 -5.74 0.40 4.33
C GLY A 170 -5.52 0.09 2.83
N THR A 171 -6.18 -0.92 2.27
CA THR A 171 -5.93 -1.43 0.91
C THR A 171 -7.00 -1.00 -0.09
N PHE A 172 -8.27 -1.03 0.32
CA PHE A 172 -9.40 -0.78 -0.56
C PHE A 172 -9.97 0.64 -0.38
N PRO A 173 -9.83 1.56 -1.35
CA PRO A 173 -10.40 2.90 -1.24
C PRO A 173 -11.94 2.82 -1.26
N VAL A 174 -12.56 3.36 -0.22
CA VAL A 174 -14.02 3.42 -0.05
C VAL A 174 -14.55 4.77 -0.47
N GLN A 175 -13.80 5.84 -0.20
CA GLN A 175 -14.21 7.20 -0.51
C GLN A 175 -12.98 8.04 -0.88
N VAL A 176 -13.09 8.80 -1.96
CA VAL A 176 -12.09 9.78 -2.39
C VAL A 176 -12.76 11.15 -2.43
N GLN A 177 -12.17 12.15 -1.80
CA GLN A 177 -12.72 13.50 -1.71
C GLN A 177 -11.64 14.55 -1.89
N ASP A 178 -11.87 15.45 -2.84
CA ASP A 178 -10.93 16.54 -3.13
C ASP A 178 -11.34 17.83 -2.40
N LEU A 179 -10.38 18.44 -1.74
CA LEU A 179 -10.51 19.66 -0.95
C LEU A 179 -9.59 20.74 -1.51
N PRO A 180 -9.91 21.32 -2.69
CA PRO A 180 -8.98 22.19 -3.41
C PRO A 180 -8.67 23.49 -2.68
N SER A 181 -9.50 23.92 -1.73
CA SER A 181 -9.32 25.16 -0.97
C SER A 181 -8.31 25.06 0.18
N LEU A 182 -7.82 23.85 0.51
CA LEU A 182 -6.97 23.62 1.68
C LEU A 182 -5.67 22.92 1.29
N ARG A 183 -4.59 23.28 2.00
CA ARG A 183 -3.36 22.49 2.12
C ARG A 183 -3.38 21.79 3.46
N PRO A 184 -3.85 20.54 3.52
CA PRO A 184 -4.06 19.83 4.78
C PRO A 184 -2.73 19.48 5.44
N THR A 185 -2.76 19.48 6.77
CA THR A 185 -1.61 19.17 7.63
C THR A 185 -1.94 18.07 8.63
N ALA A 186 -3.22 17.88 8.95
CA ALA A 186 -3.68 16.82 9.84
C ALA A 186 -5.09 16.38 9.47
N ILE A 187 -5.38 15.10 9.72
CA ILE A 187 -6.67 14.46 9.48
C ILE A 187 -7.07 13.62 10.69
N GLN A 188 -8.36 13.61 11.04
CA GLN A 188 -8.92 12.78 12.10
C GLN A 188 -10.32 12.29 11.72
N LEU A 189 -10.51 10.98 11.66
CA LEU A 189 -11.81 10.35 11.51
C LEU A 189 -12.42 10.08 12.89
N SER A 190 -13.72 10.34 13.06
CA SER A 190 -14.37 10.05 14.34
C SER A 190 -14.42 8.55 14.61
N PRO A 191 -14.32 8.09 15.87
CA PRO A 191 -14.41 6.66 16.24
C PRO A 191 -15.69 5.99 15.74
N ASP A 192 -16.79 6.75 15.71
CA ASP A 192 -18.08 6.32 15.19
C ASP A 192 -18.15 6.29 13.65
N CYS A 193 -17.08 6.73 12.96
CA CYS A 193 -16.95 6.77 11.50
C CYS A 193 -18.03 7.65 10.84
N ARG A 194 -18.43 8.75 11.52
CA ARG A 194 -19.52 9.65 11.11
C ARG A 194 -19.05 11.03 10.65
N CYS A 195 -17.99 11.55 11.23
CA CYS A 195 -17.44 12.85 10.92
C CYS A 195 -15.96 12.72 10.56
N LEU A 196 -15.51 13.50 9.59
CA LEU A 196 -14.10 13.60 9.23
C LEU A 196 -13.66 15.05 9.43
N ALA A 197 -12.65 15.27 10.28
CA ALA A 197 -12.03 16.56 10.49
C ALA A 197 -10.71 16.66 9.72
N VAL A 198 -10.56 17.74 8.96
CA VAL A 198 -9.34 18.08 8.21
C VAL A 198 -8.87 19.47 8.64
N LEU A 199 -7.61 19.55 9.04
CA LEU A 199 -6.94 20.81 9.37
C LEU A 199 -5.96 21.15 8.25
N GLY A 200 -5.97 22.39 7.77
CA GLY A 200 -5.03 22.83 6.75
C GLY A 200 -4.92 24.34 6.62
N HIS A 201 -3.95 24.79 5.84
CA HIS A 201 -3.80 26.20 5.48
C HIS A 201 -4.73 26.52 4.30
N PRO A 202 -5.43 27.67 4.28
CA PRO A 202 -6.20 28.07 3.12
C PRO A 202 -5.26 28.31 1.94
N ARG A 203 -5.62 27.79 0.76
CA ARG A 203 -4.89 28.12 -0.46
C ARG A 203 -5.18 29.57 -0.83
N PRO A 204 -4.16 30.36 -1.18
CA PRO A 204 -4.40 31.69 -1.74
C PRO A 204 -5.21 31.52 -3.02
N SER A 205 -6.41 32.10 -3.08
CA SER A 205 -7.23 32.10 -4.29
C SER A 205 -6.49 32.87 -5.39
N GLU A 206 -6.22 32.24 -6.54
CA GLU A 206 -5.65 32.91 -7.71
C GLU A 206 -6.59 33.96 -8.35
N SER A 207 -7.81 34.17 -7.81
CA SER A 207 -8.83 35.08 -8.36
C SER A 207 -8.65 36.55 -7.98
N GLY A 208 -7.43 36.98 -7.64
CA GLY A 208 -7.08 38.39 -7.38
C GLY A 208 -6.42 39.13 -8.54
N ALA A 209 -6.16 38.46 -9.68
CA ALA A 209 -5.42 39.02 -10.82
C ALA A 209 -6.28 39.25 -12.08
N ALA A 210 -7.55 39.63 -11.90
CA ALA A 210 -8.44 39.97 -13.02
C ALA A 210 -9.29 41.21 -12.69
N ALA A 211 -8.62 42.36 -12.54
CA ALA A 211 -9.23 43.68 -12.69
C ALA A 211 -8.13 44.73 -12.92
N CYS A 212 -7.58 44.78 -14.14
CA CYS A 212 -6.94 45.96 -14.72
C CYS A 212 -6.87 45.76 -16.24
N ASP A 213 -7.91 46.20 -16.93
CA ASP A 213 -7.91 46.43 -18.37
C ASP A 213 -6.93 47.56 -18.72
N SER A 214 -5.93 47.28 -19.54
CA SER A 214 -5.63 48.06 -20.76
C SER A 214 -4.48 47.41 -21.56
N PRO A 215 -4.52 47.44 -22.90
CA PRO A 215 -3.51 46.80 -23.75
C PRO A 215 -2.38 47.79 -24.08
N GLY A 216 -1.14 47.46 -23.70
CA GLY A 216 0.01 48.32 -24.02
C GLY A 216 1.36 47.66 -23.79
N THR A 217 1.90 47.07 -24.87
CA THR A 217 3.33 46.75 -25.15
C THR A 217 4.08 45.70 -24.30
N PRO A 218 4.77 44.72 -24.95
CA PRO A 218 5.55 43.70 -24.27
C PRO A 218 7.01 44.15 -24.08
N SER A 219 7.44 44.36 -22.83
CA SER A 219 8.86 44.57 -22.51
C SER A 219 9.54 43.27 -22.11
N LEU A 220 10.50 42.89 -22.94
CA LEU A 220 11.43 41.76 -22.81
C LEU A 220 12.36 41.91 -21.59
N LEU A 221 12.59 40.77 -20.93
CA LEU A 221 13.82 40.35 -20.24
C LEU A 221 14.32 41.22 -19.06
N SER A 222 14.04 40.73 -17.85
CA SER A 222 14.89 40.93 -16.67
C SER A 222 15.23 39.58 -16.01
N PRO A 223 16.45 39.40 -15.48
CA PRO A 223 17.07 38.10 -15.31
C PRO A 223 16.59 37.35 -14.06
N ARG A 224 16.74 36.01 -14.13
CA ARG A 224 16.59 35.02 -13.05
C ARG A 224 16.87 35.60 -11.67
N GLN A 225 15.80 35.85 -10.90
CA GLN A 225 15.90 36.06 -9.45
C GLN A 225 16.20 34.71 -8.79
N SER A 226 17.26 34.71 -7.99
CA SER A 226 17.60 33.68 -7.01
C SER A 226 16.42 33.36 -6.08
N PRO A 227 16.35 32.17 -5.47
CA PRO A 227 15.26 31.84 -4.55
C PRO A 227 15.19 32.91 -3.46
N ALA A 228 14.02 33.55 -3.37
CA ALA A 228 13.76 34.56 -2.36
C ALA A 228 14.05 33.98 -0.97
N LYS A 229 14.95 34.62 -0.23
CA LYS A 229 15.08 34.42 1.21
C LYS A 229 13.70 34.68 1.83
N GLU A 230 13.14 33.67 2.47
CA GLU A 230 11.88 33.76 3.20
C GLU A 230 12.06 34.62 4.46
N ASP A 231 12.05 35.95 4.31
CA ASP A 231 11.82 36.87 5.42
C ASP A 231 10.35 36.83 5.82
N LYS A 232 9.94 35.89 6.68
CA LYS A 232 8.63 35.91 7.38
C LYS A 232 8.69 35.35 8.80
N ALA A 233 9.59 35.90 9.63
CA ALA A 233 9.50 35.76 11.08
C ALA A 233 8.43 36.72 11.63
N GLY A 234 7.18 36.27 11.76
CA GLY A 234 6.17 36.99 12.55
C GLY A 234 4.78 37.23 11.95
N LYS A 235 4.42 36.64 10.79
CA LYS A 235 3.04 36.72 10.30
C LYS A 235 2.21 35.57 10.88
N ALA A 236 1.05 35.88 11.48
CA ALA A 236 0.10 34.88 11.97
C ALA A 236 -0.27 33.92 10.82
N SER A 237 -0.19 32.62 11.06
CA SER A 237 -0.60 31.62 10.09
C SER A 237 -2.09 31.38 10.24
N GLY A 238 -2.86 31.68 9.19
CA GLY A 238 -4.26 31.28 9.13
C GLY A 238 -4.35 29.77 8.93
N LEU A 239 -4.94 29.07 9.90
CA LEU A 239 -5.30 27.66 9.78
C LEU A 239 -6.82 27.55 9.63
N THR A 240 -7.29 26.53 8.93
CA THR A 240 -8.72 26.29 8.73
C THR A 240 -9.03 24.86 9.13
N VAL A 241 -10.01 24.70 10.01
CA VAL A 241 -10.59 23.40 10.38
C VAL A 241 -11.85 23.22 9.58
N MET A 242 -11.94 22.12 8.84
CA MET A 242 -13.12 21.74 8.09
C MET A 242 -13.61 20.38 8.57
N VAL A 243 -14.91 20.29 8.84
CA VAL A 243 -15.58 19.05 9.25
C VAL A 243 -16.53 18.61 8.16
N LEU A 244 -16.38 17.36 7.74
CA LEU A 244 -17.17 16.72 6.69
C LEU A 244 -18.08 15.65 7.32
N ASP A 245 -19.28 15.55 6.78
CA ASP A 245 -20.23 14.48 7.08
C ASP A 245 -19.87 13.23 6.29
N VAL A 246 -19.55 12.14 6.99
CA VAL A 246 -19.32 10.81 6.43
C VAL A 246 -20.24 9.76 7.06
N ARG A 247 -21.39 10.18 7.61
CA ARG A 247 -22.34 9.32 8.35
C ARG A 247 -22.78 8.05 7.63
N LYS A 248 -22.75 8.04 6.30
CA LYS A 248 -23.09 6.84 5.54
C LYS A 248 -22.07 5.71 5.70
N LEU A 249 -20.81 6.03 5.98
CA LEU A 249 -19.80 5.03 6.36
C LEU A 249 -20.21 4.34 7.67
N ALA A 250 -20.63 5.10 8.67
CA ALA A 250 -21.12 4.55 9.94
C ALA A 250 -22.39 3.72 9.79
N ILE A 251 -23.40 4.24 9.06
CA ILE A 251 -24.70 3.55 8.88
C ILE A 251 -24.51 2.21 8.15
N ARG A 252 -23.59 2.15 7.19
CA ARG A 252 -23.34 0.99 6.35
C ARG A 252 -22.07 0.23 6.70
N ARG A 253 -21.53 0.42 7.92
CA ARG A 253 -20.24 -0.16 8.31
C ARG A 253 -20.17 -1.69 8.17
N ARG A 254 -21.28 -2.41 8.39
CA ARG A 254 -21.30 -3.88 8.23
C ARG A 254 -21.28 -4.29 6.76
N GLU A 255 -22.11 -3.64 5.94
CA GLU A 255 -22.14 -3.89 4.50
C GLU A 255 -20.81 -3.51 3.85
N LEU A 256 -20.21 -2.40 4.28
CA LEU A 256 -18.89 -1.95 3.85
C LEU A 256 -17.79 -2.93 4.28
N ALA A 257 -17.83 -3.43 5.52
CA ALA A 257 -16.89 -4.43 6.01
C ALA A 257 -16.90 -5.68 5.14
N GLN A 258 -18.10 -6.22 4.89
CA GLN A 258 -18.28 -7.40 4.04
C GLN A 258 -17.81 -7.14 2.62
N SER A 259 -18.21 -6.02 1.99
CA SER A 259 -17.80 -5.71 0.62
C SER A 259 -16.30 -5.46 0.50
N ALA A 260 -15.70 -4.74 1.46
CA ALA A 260 -14.28 -4.44 1.44
C ALA A 260 -13.45 -5.72 1.64
N SER A 261 -13.84 -6.60 2.56
CA SER A 261 -13.16 -7.88 2.76
C SER A 261 -13.23 -8.76 1.52
N LEU A 262 -14.41 -8.87 0.89
CA LEU A 262 -14.58 -9.66 -0.33
C LEU A 262 -13.78 -9.07 -1.51
N VAL A 263 -13.77 -7.75 -1.68
CA VAL A 263 -13.01 -7.09 -2.76
C VAL A 263 -11.49 -7.14 -2.51
N GLU A 264 -11.05 -6.98 -1.26
CA GLU A 264 -9.64 -7.16 -0.88
C GLU A 264 -9.18 -8.58 -1.23
N ARG A 265 -9.98 -9.60 -0.86
CA ARG A 265 -9.72 -10.99 -1.26
C ARG A 265 -9.74 -11.17 -2.77
N LEU A 266 -10.71 -10.60 -3.48
CA LEU A 266 -10.76 -10.66 -4.95
C LEU A 266 -9.45 -10.13 -5.57
N SER A 267 -8.97 -8.98 -5.09
CA SER A 267 -7.73 -8.36 -5.57
C SER A 267 -6.49 -9.20 -5.23
N ALA A 268 -6.44 -9.82 -4.05
CA ALA A 268 -5.34 -10.69 -3.63
C ALA A 268 -5.28 -11.97 -4.48
N VAL A 269 -6.43 -12.61 -4.74
CA VAL A 269 -6.52 -13.80 -5.59
C VAL A 269 -6.20 -13.47 -7.05
N ALA A 270 -6.64 -12.31 -7.55
CA ALA A 270 -6.31 -11.85 -8.90
C ALA A 270 -4.80 -11.58 -9.05
N ALA A 271 -4.17 -10.89 -8.09
CA ALA A 271 -2.73 -10.66 -8.08
C ALA A 271 -1.94 -11.97 -7.98
N TYR A 272 -2.43 -12.94 -7.21
CA TYR A 272 -1.86 -14.28 -7.15
C TYR A 272 -1.95 -15.02 -8.50
N ALA A 273 -3.11 -14.98 -9.17
CA ALA A 273 -3.27 -15.57 -10.49
C ALA A 273 -2.34 -14.91 -11.53
N GLN A 274 -2.19 -13.59 -11.46
CA GLN A 274 -1.23 -12.84 -12.28
C GLN A 274 0.21 -13.27 -12.04
N GLN A 275 0.64 -13.35 -10.78
CA GLN A 275 1.96 -13.84 -10.42
C GLN A 275 2.20 -15.26 -10.95
N ALA A 276 1.21 -16.16 -10.82
CA ALA A 276 1.30 -17.53 -11.32
C ALA A 276 1.45 -17.59 -12.86
N VAL A 277 0.64 -16.82 -13.60
CA VAL A 277 0.74 -16.74 -15.06
C VAL A 277 2.08 -16.14 -15.49
N ASP A 278 2.58 -15.10 -14.81
CA ASP A 278 3.87 -14.48 -15.12
C ASP A 278 5.04 -15.46 -14.92
N THR A 279 5.03 -16.21 -13.80
CA THR A 279 6.04 -17.24 -13.56
C THR A 279 5.98 -18.36 -14.60
N LEU A 280 4.77 -18.81 -14.94
CA LEU A 280 4.52 -19.84 -15.95
C LEU A 280 5.02 -19.38 -17.31
N ALA A 281 4.69 -18.14 -17.71
CA ALA A 281 5.12 -17.55 -18.97
C ALA A 281 6.65 -17.44 -19.05
N ASN A 282 7.32 -17.10 -17.96
CA ASN A 282 8.78 -17.01 -17.93
C ASN A 282 9.45 -18.38 -18.07
N VAL A 283 8.95 -19.41 -17.36
CA VAL A 283 9.47 -20.78 -17.47
C VAL A 283 9.27 -21.34 -18.88
N TRP A 284 8.07 -21.18 -19.45
CA TRP A 284 7.78 -21.62 -20.82
C TRP A 284 8.65 -20.91 -21.85
N ARG A 285 8.74 -19.58 -21.79
CA ARG A 285 9.49 -18.78 -22.77
C ARG A 285 10.98 -19.10 -22.75
N SER A 286 11.55 -19.37 -21.57
CA SER A 286 12.93 -19.83 -21.43
C SER A 286 13.17 -21.15 -22.18
N ALA A 287 12.32 -22.16 -21.97
CA ALA A 287 12.44 -23.45 -22.63
C ALA A 287 12.16 -23.37 -24.15
N ALA A 288 11.07 -22.70 -24.54
CA ALA A 288 10.65 -22.58 -25.93
C ALA A 288 11.66 -21.79 -26.78
N SER A 289 12.26 -20.72 -26.26
CA SER A 289 13.24 -19.91 -27.02
C SER A 289 14.44 -20.74 -27.49
N THR A 290 14.92 -21.68 -26.68
CA THR A 290 16.04 -22.56 -27.03
C THR A 290 15.68 -23.45 -28.21
N PHE A 291 14.45 -23.97 -28.23
CA PHE A 291 13.93 -24.80 -29.30
C PHE A 291 13.69 -24.02 -30.59
N VAL A 292 13.03 -22.87 -30.51
CA VAL A 292 12.76 -21.97 -31.66
C VAL A 292 14.06 -21.56 -32.34
N ASN A 293 15.08 -21.18 -31.57
CA ASN A 293 16.38 -20.82 -32.14
C ASN A 293 17.03 -21.98 -32.91
N LYS A 294 16.84 -23.24 -32.48
CA LYS A 294 17.35 -24.40 -33.20
C LYS A 294 16.52 -24.73 -34.45
N MET A 295 15.21 -24.58 -34.41
CA MET A 295 14.36 -24.75 -35.60
C MET A 295 14.65 -23.68 -36.66
N ARG A 296 14.92 -22.44 -36.25
CA ARG A 296 15.38 -21.39 -37.16
C ARG A 296 16.73 -21.73 -37.79
N ALA A 297 17.66 -22.25 -37.01
CA ALA A 297 18.95 -22.69 -37.52
C ALA A 297 18.81 -23.86 -38.53
N PHE A 298 17.85 -24.77 -38.31
CA PHE A 298 17.50 -25.81 -39.29
C PHE A 298 16.93 -25.23 -40.58
N PHE A 299 16.06 -24.22 -40.48
CA PHE A 299 15.55 -23.50 -41.65
C PHE A 299 16.67 -22.80 -42.44
N ASP A 300 17.62 -22.15 -41.75
CA ASP A 300 18.79 -21.55 -42.39
C ASP A 300 19.67 -22.60 -43.11
N CYS A 301 19.80 -23.80 -42.54
CA CYS A 301 20.44 -24.92 -43.23
C CYS A 301 19.66 -25.37 -44.46
N LEU A 302 18.33 -25.44 -44.40
CA LEU A 302 17.53 -25.79 -45.56
C LEU A 302 17.75 -24.81 -46.70
N GLN A 303 17.69 -23.51 -46.44
CA GLN A 303 17.96 -22.48 -47.46
C GLN A 303 19.38 -22.56 -48.07
N ALA A 304 20.37 -23.04 -47.31
CA ALA A 304 21.74 -23.13 -47.79
C ALA A 304 22.03 -24.38 -48.64
N TYR A 305 21.27 -25.47 -48.45
CA TYR A 305 21.54 -26.77 -49.07
C TYR A 305 20.43 -27.25 -50.02
N SER A 306 19.22 -26.69 -49.96
CA SER A 306 18.17 -26.99 -50.94
C SER A 306 18.41 -26.21 -52.22
N GLY A 307 18.37 -26.90 -53.36
CA GLY A 307 18.41 -26.26 -54.69
C GLY A 307 17.09 -25.57 -55.07
N ASP A 308 16.04 -25.77 -54.27
CA ASP A 308 14.68 -25.30 -54.51
C ASP A 308 14.22 -24.38 -53.36
N PRO A 309 13.85 -23.12 -53.64
CA PRO A 309 13.41 -22.16 -52.63
C PRO A 309 12.04 -22.48 -52.00
N ASP A 310 11.24 -23.37 -52.59
CA ASP A 310 9.91 -23.75 -52.09
C ASP A 310 9.95 -24.94 -51.09
N THR A 311 11.15 -25.39 -50.72
CA THR A 311 11.30 -26.53 -49.79
C THR A 311 11.04 -26.11 -48.35
N ASP A 312 9.87 -26.45 -47.82
CA ASP A 312 9.50 -26.16 -46.42
C ASP A 312 10.09 -27.18 -45.45
N VAL A 313 10.33 -26.74 -44.21
CA VAL A 313 10.75 -27.60 -43.08
C VAL A 313 9.81 -28.80 -42.91
N HIS A 314 8.51 -28.58 -43.16
CA HIS A 314 7.48 -29.60 -43.02
C HIS A 314 7.58 -30.71 -44.06
N SER A 315 7.82 -30.35 -45.33
CA SER A 315 8.03 -31.33 -46.40
C SER A 315 9.26 -32.18 -46.15
N GLU A 316 10.31 -31.56 -45.62
CA GLU A 316 11.58 -32.22 -45.34
C GLU A 316 11.47 -33.28 -44.23
N LEU A 317 10.80 -32.93 -43.13
CA LEU A 317 10.55 -33.86 -42.02
C LEU A 317 9.61 -35.00 -42.43
N LEU A 318 8.60 -34.72 -43.27
CA LEU A 318 7.73 -35.75 -43.85
C LEU A 318 8.50 -36.69 -44.80
N PHE A 319 9.38 -36.14 -45.64
CA PHE A 319 10.24 -36.92 -46.51
C PHE A 319 11.14 -37.84 -45.69
N THR A 320 11.75 -37.31 -44.63
CA THR A 320 12.61 -38.08 -43.71
C THR A 320 11.83 -39.21 -43.01
N LEU A 321 10.57 -38.95 -42.61
CA LEU A 321 9.68 -39.97 -42.04
C LEU A 321 9.37 -41.11 -43.03
N CYS A 322 9.07 -40.78 -44.28
CA CYS A 322 8.66 -41.76 -45.29
C CYS A 322 9.84 -42.56 -45.85
N THR A 323 11.00 -41.93 -46.02
CA THR A 323 12.18 -42.56 -46.63
C THR A 323 13.14 -43.17 -45.60
N GLY A 324 13.07 -42.73 -44.35
CA GLY A 324 13.97 -43.14 -43.28
C GLY A 324 15.41 -42.65 -43.44
N ASN A 325 15.71 -41.83 -44.44
CA ASN A 325 17.04 -41.27 -44.72
C ASN A 325 17.00 -39.74 -44.61
N PRO A 326 18.01 -39.10 -44.00
CA PRO A 326 18.07 -37.65 -43.90
C PRO A 326 18.52 -37.03 -45.24
N SER A 327 17.99 -35.86 -45.60
CA SER A 327 18.54 -35.05 -46.71
C SER A 327 19.89 -34.43 -46.36
N ASP A 328 20.56 -33.88 -47.36
CA ASP A 328 21.82 -33.14 -47.18
C ASP A 328 21.70 -31.96 -46.21
N ALA A 329 20.54 -31.27 -46.22
CA ALA A 329 20.26 -30.16 -45.31
C ALA A 329 20.07 -30.63 -43.86
N LEU A 330 19.28 -31.70 -43.64
CA LEU A 330 19.09 -32.30 -42.32
C LEU A 330 20.40 -32.92 -41.81
N HIS A 331 21.17 -33.55 -42.68
CA HIS A 331 22.49 -34.08 -42.38
C HIS A 331 23.45 -32.98 -41.93
N ALA A 332 23.50 -31.84 -42.64
CA ALA A 332 24.31 -30.68 -42.25
C ALA A 332 23.88 -30.11 -40.89
N PHE A 333 22.58 -30.01 -40.62
CA PHE A 333 22.06 -29.55 -39.33
C PHE A 333 22.44 -30.47 -38.16
N LEU A 334 22.26 -31.79 -38.31
CA LEU A 334 22.54 -32.79 -37.29
C LEU A 334 24.03 -33.01 -37.02
N THR A 335 24.91 -32.67 -37.97
CA THR A 335 26.37 -32.84 -37.83
C THR A 335 27.10 -31.55 -37.48
N ARG A 336 26.64 -30.38 -37.97
CA ARG A 336 27.36 -29.10 -37.81
C ARG A 336 26.77 -28.17 -36.77
N GLN A 337 25.45 -28.21 -36.54
CA GLN A 337 24.76 -27.21 -35.70
C GLN A 337 24.13 -27.76 -34.41
N THR A 338 23.96 -29.08 -34.31
CA THR A 338 23.39 -29.74 -33.14
C THR A 338 24.12 -31.04 -32.81
N THR A 339 23.97 -31.51 -31.57
CA THR A 339 24.46 -32.83 -31.13
C THR A 339 23.32 -33.63 -30.52
N PRO A 340 23.37 -34.98 -30.52
CA PRO A 340 22.33 -35.80 -29.91
C PRO A 340 22.15 -35.50 -28.41
N GLN A 341 23.24 -35.17 -27.71
CA GLN A 341 23.18 -34.74 -26.30
C GLN A 341 22.47 -33.39 -26.14
N GLN A 342 22.68 -32.43 -27.04
CA GLN A 342 21.98 -31.14 -27.01
C GLN A 342 20.49 -31.31 -27.31
N LEU A 343 20.12 -32.12 -28.31
CA LEU A 343 18.73 -32.42 -28.66
C LEU A 343 17.99 -33.07 -27.48
N SER A 344 18.61 -34.06 -26.81
CA SER A 344 18.03 -34.69 -25.62
C SER A 344 17.87 -33.73 -24.44
N ARG A 345 18.79 -32.77 -24.26
CA ARG A 345 18.66 -31.73 -23.23
C ARG A 345 17.50 -30.78 -23.52
N ILE A 346 17.34 -30.38 -24.78
CA ILE A 346 16.23 -29.50 -25.20
C ILE A 346 14.89 -30.23 -25.03
N GLU A 347 14.80 -31.48 -25.46
CA GLU A 347 13.61 -32.32 -25.26
C GLU A 347 13.21 -32.38 -23.78
N LYS A 348 14.16 -32.73 -22.90
CA LYS A 348 13.91 -32.77 -21.45
C LYS A 348 13.47 -31.41 -20.89
N GLY A 349 14.09 -30.33 -21.34
CA GLY A 349 13.74 -28.97 -20.92
C GLY A 349 12.31 -28.57 -21.30
N ILE A 350 11.88 -28.88 -22.53
CA ILE A 350 10.50 -28.62 -22.97
C ILE A 350 9.50 -29.52 -22.22
N MET A 351 9.81 -30.81 -22.04
CA MET A 351 8.94 -31.72 -21.29
C MET A 351 8.75 -31.24 -19.85
N GLN A 352 9.83 -30.85 -19.16
CA GLN A 352 9.77 -30.28 -17.82
C GLN A 352 8.97 -28.97 -17.77
N ALA A 353 9.11 -28.11 -18.78
CA ALA A 353 8.31 -26.88 -18.87
C ALA A 353 6.82 -27.18 -19.07
N LEU A 354 6.46 -28.15 -19.91
CA LEU A 354 5.06 -28.58 -20.09
C LEU A 354 4.48 -29.20 -18.83
N ASP A 355 5.23 -30.05 -18.12
CA ASP A 355 4.79 -30.64 -16.86
C ASP A 355 4.59 -29.57 -15.77
N TYR A 356 5.44 -28.53 -15.77
CA TYR A 356 5.28 -27.38 -14.89
C TYR A 356 4.04 -26.54 -15.25
N VAL A 357 3.78 -26.30 -16.53
CA VAL A 357 2.56 -25.61 -17.00
C VAL A 357 1.30 -26.36 -16.56
N ASP A 358 1.27 -27.69 -16.74
CA ASP A 358 0.14 -28.54 -16.32
C ASP A 358 -0.06 -28.47 -14.80
N LEU A 359 1.03 -28.57 -14.02
CA LEU A 359 0.98 -28.49 -12.57
C LEU A 359 0.39 -27.16 -12.09
N VAL A 360 0.94 -26.03 -12.55
CA VAL A 360 0.51 -24.68 -12.13
C VAL A 360 -0.93 -24.43 -12.58
N THR A 361 -1.31 -24.86 -13.78
CA THR A 361 -2.67 -24.66 -14.28
C THR A 361 -3.70 -25.42 -13.44
N CYS A 362 -3.46 -26.71 -13.16
CA CYS A 362 -4.39 -27.54 -12.39
C CYS A 362 -4.43 -27.17 -10.89
N THR A 363 -3.28 -26.89 -10.28
CA THR A 363 -3.19 -26.76 -8.81
C THR A 363 -3.18 -25.32 -8.30
N ARG A 364 -2.95 -24.32 -9.16
CA ARG A 364 -2.87 -22.90 -8.78
C ARG A 364 -3.94 -22.10 -9.50
N LEU A 365 -3.95 -22.12 -10.84
CA LEU A 365 -4.87 -21.30 -11.63
C LEU A 365 -6.33 -21.74 -11.49
N GLN A 366 -6.63 -23.04 -11.63
CA GLN A 366 -7.99 -23.54 -11.46
C GLN A 366 -8.53 -23.33 -10.03
N VAL A 367 -7.69 -23.49 -9.02
CA VAL A 367 -8.06 -23.18 -7.63
C VAL A 367 -8.34 -21.68 -7.46
N ALA A 368 -7.47 -20.81 -8.00
CA ALA A 368 -7.71 -19.36 -7.97
C ALA A 368 -9.03 -18.98 -8.66
N VAL A 369 -9.38 -19.61 -9.79
CA VAL A 369 -10.67 -19.42 -10.46
C VAL A 369 -11.85 -19.78 -9.55
N GLN A 370 -11.77 -20.90 -8.82
CA GLN A 370 -12.83 -21.30 -7.89
C GLN A 370 -13.03 -20.25 -6.78
N HIS A 371 -11.94 -19.73 -6.22
CA HIS A 371 -11.98 -18.64 -5.23
C HIS A 371 -12.57 -17.35 -5.83
N LEU A 372 -12.13 -16.94 -7.03
CA LEU A 372 -12.65 -15.75 -7.72
C LEU A 372 -14.16 -15.87 -7.96
N LEU A 373 -14.63 -17.01 -8.46
CA LEU A 373 -16.06 -17.25 -8.71
C LEU A 373 -16.88 -17.25 -7.42
N ALA A 374 -16.40 -17.88 -6.34
CA ALA A 374 -17.08 -17.87 -5.04
C ALA A 374 -17.21 -16.44 -4.49
N ILE A 375 -16.14 -15.65 -4.54
CA ILE A 375 -16.15 -14.24 -4.12
C ILE A 375 -17.13 -13.41 -4.96
N LEU A 376 -17.13 -13.59 -6.28
CA LEU A 376 -18.03 -12.87 -7.19
C LEU A 376 -19.50 -13.24 -6.95
N GLN A 377 -19.81 -14.49 -6.66
CA GLN A 377 -21.15 -14.94 -6.30
C GLN A 377 -21.64 -14.29 -5.01
N ASP A 378 -20.79 -14.22 -3.98
CA ASP A 378 -21.11 -13.53 -2.73
C ASP A 378 -21.30 -12.02 -2.93
N LEU A 379 -20.41 -11.37 -3.70
CA LEU A 379 -20.54 -9.95 -4.04
C LEU A 379 -21.84 -9.66 -4.81
N LYS A 380 -22.24 -10.57 -5.72
CA LYS A 380 -23.51 -10.50 -6.45
C LYS A 380 -24.71 -10.69 -5.53
N ALA A 381 -24.64 -11.65 -4.60
CA ALA A 381 -25.65 -11.85 -3.57
C ALA A 381 -25.81 -10.61 -2.66
N CYS A 382 -24.70 -9.93 -2.35
CA CYS A 382 -24.71 -8.65 -1.65
C CYS A 382 -25.38 -7.55 -2.50
N SER A 383 -25.00 -7.39 -3.77
CA SER A 383 -25.54 -6.36 -4.68
C SER A 383 -27.06 -6.45 -4.87
N GLY A 384 -27.63 -7.67 -4.83
CA GLY A 384 -29.08 -7.88 -4.95
C GLY A 384 -29.93 -7.21 -3.85
N ARG A 385 -29.33 -6.87 -2.70
CA ARG A 385 -30.02 -6.22 -1.59
C ARG A 385 -30.01 -4.70 -1.80
N GLN A 386 -31.17 -4.05 -1.65
CA GLN A 386 -31.36 -2.58 -1.75
C GLN A 386 -30.31 -1.75 -0.99
N ARG A 387 -29.79 -2.28 0.13
CA ARG A 387 -28.77 -1.63 0.97
C ARG A 387 -27.42 -1.46 0.25
N PHE A 388 -27.00 -2.43 -0.56
CA PHE A 388 -25.71 -2.39 -1.26
C PHE A 388 -25.73 -1.54 -2.53
N LYS A 389 -26.92 -1.34 -3.13
CA LYS A 389 -27.09 -0.35 -4.21
C LYS A 389 -26.73 1.07 -3.74
N THR A 390 -26.98 1.40 -2.47
CA THR A 390 -26.65 2.73 -1.92
C THR A 390 -25.15 2.98 -1.76
N ILE A 391 -24.35 1.91 -1.68
CA ILE A 391 -22.89 1.93 -1.57
C ILE A 391 -22.26 2.17 -2.97
N GLY A 392 -22.96 1.81 -4.04
CA GLY A 392 -22.47 1.93 -5.43
C GLY A 392 -21.93 0.62 -6.01
N LEU A 393 -22.28 -0.54 -5.43
CA LEU A 393 -21.96 -1.85 -6.02
C LEU A 393 -22.81 -2.06 -7.27
N ASP A 394 -22.18 -1.84 -8.42
CA ASP A 394 -22.83 -2.00 -9.71
C ASP A 394 -22.89 -3.47 -10.12
N LEU A 395 -24.11 -3.93 -10.41
CA LEU A 395 -24.37 -5.30 -10.83
C LEU A 395 -23.80 -5.57 -12.23
N GLU A 396 -23.77 -4.58 -13.11
CA GLU A 396 -23.27 -4.76 -14.49
C GLU A 396 -21.77 -5.09 -14.50
N LEU A 397 -20.98 -4.38 -13.69
CA LEU A 397 -19.54 -4.65 -13.56
C LEU A 397 -19.27 -6.01 -12.92
N LEU A 398 -20.07 -6.42 -11.92
CA LEU A 398 -19.93 -7.75 -11.30
C LEU A 398 -20.24 -8.87 -12.31
N LEU A 399 -21.25 -8.71 -13.17
CA LEU A 399 -21.55 -9.66 -14.23
C LEU A 399 -20.44 -9.70 -15.30
N GLN A 400 -19.84 -8.55 -15.63
CA GLN A 400 -18.69 -8.50 -16.54
C GLN A 400 -17.48 -9.25 -15.96
N LEU A 401 -17.18 -9.05 -14.67
CA LEU A 401 -16.12 -9.77 -13.95
C LEU A 401 -16.38 -11.29 -13.91
N GLU A 402 -17.63 -11.71 -13.69
CA GLU A 402 -18.03 -13.11 -13.71
C GLU A 402 -17.78 -13.73 -15.10
N VAL A 403 -18.21 -13.06 -16.17
CA VAL A 403 -17.98 -13.53 -17.55
C VAL A 403 -16.50 -13.60 -17.88
N GLN A 404 -15.70 -12.61 -17.47
CA GLN A 404 -14.25 -12.62 -17.69
C GLN A 404 -13.55 -13.74 -16.91
N THR A 405 -13.99 -14.04 -15.68
CA THR A 405 -13.45 -15.13 -14.86
C THR A 405 -13.76 -16.48 -15.49
N LEU A 406 -14.97 -16.67 -16.02
CA LEU A 406 -15.34 -17.89 -16.76
C LEU A 406 -14.57 -18.03 -18.08
N ARG A 407 -14.32 -16.93 -18.79
CA ARG A 407 -13.44 -16.94 -19.97
C ARG A 407 -12.02 -17.34 -19.61
N PHE A 408 -11.46 -16.78 -18.53
CA PHE A 408 -10.15 -17.17 -18.04
C PHE A 408 -10.09 -18.65 -17.64
N ALA A 409 -11.13 -19.17 -16.98
CA ALA A 409 -11.27 -20.59 -16.68
C ALA A 409 -11.24 -21.45 -17.96
N SER A 410 -12.04 -21.08 -18.95
CA SER A 410 -12.07 -21.79 -20.24
C SER A 410 -10.71 -21.76 -20.94
N LEU A 411 -10.02 -20.62 -20.98
CA LEU A 411 -8.68 -20.53 -21.55
C LEU A 411 -7.67 -21.41 -20.81
N SER A 412 -7.79 -21.53 -19.48
CA SER A 412 -6.92 -22.42 -18.70
C SER A 412 -7.12 -23.90 -19.05
N GLU A 413 -8.35 -24.32 -19.36
CA GLU A 413 -8.64 -25.68 -19.83
C GLU A 413 -8.14 -25.92 -21.25
N HIS A 414 -8.30 -24.93 -22.14
CA HIS A 414 -7.75 -25.00 -23.50
C HIS A 414 -6.22 -25.09 -23.48
N LEU A 415 -5.54 -24.39 -22.56
CA LEU A 415 -4.09 -24.49 -22.39
C LEU A 415 -3.66 -25.92 -22.06
N LEU A 416 -4.37 -26.63 -21.17
CA LEU A 416 -4.06 -28.02 -20.84
C LEU A 416 -4.18 -28.95 -22.06
N LEU A 417 -5.21 -28.74 -22.89
CA LEU A 417 -5.39 -29.49 -24.13
C LEU A 417 -4.25 -29.23 -25.12
N GLU A 418 -3.88 -27.97 -25.30
CA GLU A 418 -2.77 -27.58 -26.17
C GLU A 418 -1.41 -28.09 -25.65
N CYS A 419 -1.18 -28.09 -24.34
CA CYS A 419 0.01 -28.67 -23.72
C CYS A 419 0.10 -30.18 -23.97
N SER A 420 -1.02 -30.90 -23.90
CA SER A 420 -1.07 -32.33 -24.25
C SER A 420 -0.70 -32.58 -25.71
N GLN A 421 -1.20 -31.76 -26.64
CA GLN A 421 -0.87 -31.87 -28.06
C GLN A 421 0.58 -31.47 -28.36
N ALA A 422 1.08 -30.42 -27.71
CA ALA A 422 2.47 -30.00 -27.80
C ALA A 422 3.43 -31.08 -27.29
N ARG A 423 3.04 -31.79 -26.22
CA ARG A 423 3.81 -32.90 -25.65
C ARG A 423 3.97 -34.05 -26.64
N SER A 424 2.87 -34.53 -27.23
CA SER A 424 2.93 -35.62 -28.22
C SER A 424 3.70 -35.21 -29.47
N PHE A 425 3.49 -33.98 -29.95
CA PHE A 425 4.21 -33.43 -31.10
C PHE A 425 5.72 -33.32 -30.85
N ALA A 426 6.14 -32.65 -29.77
CA ALA A 426 7.54 -32.44 -29.45
C ALA A 426 8.27 -33.78 -29.24
N ARG A 427 7.65 -34.71 -28.50
CA ARG A 427 8.21 -36.04 -28.28
C ARG A 427 8.48 -36.78 -29.59
N THR A 428 7.52 -36.77 -30.51
CA THR A 428 7.64 -37.44 -31.82
C THR A 428 8.72 -36.78 -32.69
N LEU A 429 8.77 -35.44 -32.70
CA LEU A 429 9.79 -34.67 -33.41
C LEU A 429 11.22 -34.98 -32.90
N PHE A 430 11.43 -34.92 -31.59
CA PHE A 430 12.75 -35.17 -31.01
C PHE A 430 13.17 -36.63 -31.16
N GLN A 431 12.26 -37.59 -31.04
CA GLN A 431 12.57 -38.99 -31.31
C GLN A 431 13.00 -39.21 -32.76
N LEU A 432 12.38 -38.52 -33.74
CA LEU A 432 12.81 -38.57 -35.13
C LEU A 432 14.21 -37.98 -35.32
N LEU A 433 14.45 -36.78 -34.79
CA LEU A 433 15.75 -36.12 -34.91
C LEU A 433 16.86 -36.90 -34.21
N LEU A 434 16.59 -37.46 -33.03
CA LEU A 434 17.53 -38.30 -32.28
C LEU A 434 17.80 -39.62 -32.99
N PHE A 435 16.77 -40.27 -33.55
CA PHE A 435 16.94 -41.50 -34.33
C PHE A 435 17.84 -41.27 -35.54
N GLN A 436 17.60 -40.19 -36.30
CA GLN A 436 18.44 -39.85 -37.45
C GLN A 436 19.87 -39.47 -37.03
N ALA A 437 20.03 -38.70 -35.94
CA ALA A 437 21.35 -38.37 -35.43
C ALA A 437 22.14 -39.63 -35.02
N GLN A 438 21.50 -40.58 -34.33
CA GLN A 438 22.10 -41.85 -33.91
C GLN A 438 22.52 -42.71 -35.11
N LYS A 439 21.64 -42.85 -36.10
CA LYS A 439 21.92 -43.58 -37.35
C LYS A 439 23.13 -42.98 -38.10
N LEU A 440 23.25 -41.66 -38.14
CA LEU A 440 24.39 -40.98 -38.76
C LEU A 440 25.70 -41.24 -38.00
N THR A 441 25.70 -41.21 -36.67
CA THR A 441 26.89 -41.59 -35.87
C THR A 441 27.29 -43.05 -36.05
N GLU A 442 26.33 -43.98 -36.04
CA GLU A 442 26.61 -45.42 -36.24
C GLU A 442 27.18 -45.70 -37.64
N SER A 443 26.69 -45.00 -38.67
CA SER A 443 27.22 -45.10 -40.03
C SER A 443 28.63 -44.52 -40.20
N ALA A 444 29.04 -43.58 -39.34
CA ALA A 444 30.36 -42.97 -39.36
C ALA A 444 31.43 -43.78 -38.59
N GLU A 445 31.03 -44.54 -37.56
CA GLU A 445 31.95 -45.32 -36.71
C GLU A 445 32.26 -46.74 -37.25
N GLY A 446 31.64 -47.17 -38.35
CA GLY A 446 31.99 -48.42 -39.05
C GLY A 446 31.77 -49.71 -38.24
N THR A 447 31.03 -49.66 -37.12
CA THR A 447 30.66 -50.85 -36.35
C THR A 447 29.26 -51.33 -36.75
N PRO A 448 29.08 -52.62 -37.13
CA PRO A 448 27.78 -53.12 -37.54
C PRO A 448 26.85 -53.19 -36.32
N SER A 449 25.68 -52.54 -36.40
CA SER A 449 24.67 -52.52 -35.34
C SER A 449 24.10 -53.92 -35.08
N THR A 450 23.96 -54.32 -33.81
CA THR A 450 23.26 -55.54 -33.37
C THR A 450 21.74 -55.39 -33.32
N ARG A 451 21.17 -54.30 -33.85
CA ARG A 451 19.72 -54.15 -34.00
C ARG A 451 19.28 -54.71 -35.36
N PRO A 452 18.20 -55.52 -35.41
CA PRO A 452 17.76 -56.11 -36.65
C PRO A 452 17.34 -55.02 -37.65
N ASP A 453 17.87 -55.12 -38.87
CA ASP A 453 17.42 -54.40 -40.07
C ASP A 453 15.95 -54.73 -40.36
N ASN A 454 15.03 -54.15 -39.60
CA ASN A 454 13.61 -54.27 -39.85
C ASN A 454 13.22 -53.32 -41.00
N ARG A 455 13.55 -53.73 -42.23
CA ARG A 455 13.11 -53.10 -43.50
C ARG A 455 11.58 -53.14 -43.72
N GLY A 456 10.80 -53.55 -42.71
CA GLY A 456 9.33 -53.55 -42.69
C GLY A 456 8.72 -53.06 -41.37
N ALA A 457 9.50 -52.41 -40.48
CA ALA A 457 8.94 -51.79 -39.28
C ALA A 457 8.17 -50.51 -39.65
N THR A 458 6.97 -50.35 -39.09
CA THR A 458 6.22 -49.10 -39.17
C THR A 458 7.04 -47.97 -38.51
N ALA A 459 6.87 -46.72 -38.97
CA ALA A 459 7.60 -45.58 -38.42
C ALA A 459 7.52 -45.48 -36.88
N SER A 460 6.41 -45.92 -36.28
CA SER A 460 6.22 -46.05 -34.83
C SER A 460 7.14 -47.02 -34.13
N VAL A 461 7.44 -48.17 -34.75
CA VAL A 461 8.33 -49.20 -34.18
C VAL A 461 9.79 -48.73 -34.25
N ALA A 462 10.15 -47.98 -35.28
CA ALA A 462 11.47 -47.37 -35.41
C ALA A 462 11.69 -46.20 -34.41
N LEU A 463 10.65 -45.41 -34.16
CA LEU A 463 10.69 -44.24 -33.26
C LEU A 463 10.38 -44.57 -31.79
N GLY A 464 9.86 -45.77 -31.50
CA GLY A 464 9.41 -46.16 -30.15
C GLY A 464 8.21 -45.34 -29.65
N THR A 465 7.34 -44.90 -30.56
CA THR A 465 6.15 -44.07 -30.30
C THR A 465 4.86 -44.85 -30.51
N LYS A 466 3.75 -44.36 -29.94
CA LYS A 466 2.43 -44.90 -30.26
C LYS A 466 2.07 -44.52 -31.71
N ASN A 467 1.39 -45.41 -32.43
CA ASN A 467 0.90 -45.14 -33.79
C ASN A 467 0.06 -43.86 -33.85
N GLU A 468 -0.79 -43.63 -32.84
CA GLU A 468 -1.66 -42.45 -32.75
C GLU A 468 -0.87 -41.13 -32.71
N ASP A 469 0.26 -41.09 -32.01
CA ASP A 469 1.11 -39.90 -31.91
C ASP A 469 1.78 -39.58 -33.26
N VAL A 470 2.21 -40.63 -33.99
CA VAL A 470 2.81 -40.50 -35.33
C VAL A 470 1.77 -40.05 -36.35
N ASP A 471 0.55 -40.59 -36.30
CA ASP A 471 -0.53 -40.18 -37.19
C ASP A 471 -0.95 -38.72 -36.93
N CYS A 472 -1.02 -38.31 -35.66
CA CYS A 472 -1.26 -36.92 -35.27
C CYS A 472 -0.12 -36.00 -35.74
N PHE A 473 1.13 -36.44 -35.61
CA PHE A 473 2.30 -35.71 -36.10
C PHE A 473 2.23 -35.54 -37.63
N VAL A 474 1.95 -36.61 -38.39
CA VAL A 474 1.82 -36.54 -39.85
C VAL A 474 0.68 -35.61 -40.27
N ALA A 475 -0.46 -35.64 -39.59
CA ALA A 475 -1.57 -34.72 -39.82
C ALA A 475 -1.17 -33.26 -39.56
N ALA A 476 -0.46 -32.98 -38.46
CA ALA A 476 0.04 -31.65 -38.12
C ALA A 476 1.05 -31.13 -39.16
N MET A 477 1.93 -32.00 -39.65
CA MET A 477 2.93 -31.66 -40.67
C MET A 477 2.29 -31.40 -42.04
N ARG A 478 1.27 -32.17 -42.43
CA ARG A 478 0.47 -31.92 -43.66
C ARG A 478 -0.33 -30.62 -43.57
N GLY A 479 -0.83 -30.29 -42.37
CA GLY A 479 -1.53 -29.04 -42.10
C GLY A 479 -0.61 -27.81 -41.94
N ARG A 480 0.71 -27.96 -42.12
CA ARG A 480 1.72 -26.89 -41.93
C ARG A 480 1.60 -26.17 -40.57
N ARG A 481 1.29 -26.90 -39.51
CA ARG A 481 1.17 -26.35 -38.14
C ARG A 481 2.50 -25.73 -37.71
N SER A 482 2.46 -24.63 -36.95
CA SER A 482 3.67 -23.93 -36.50
C SER A 482 4.60 -24.86 -35.70
N LEU A 483 5.86 -24.95 -36.13
CA LEU A 483 6.90 -25.75 -35.48
C LEU A 483 7.40 -25.13 -34.18
N GLU A 484 7.01 -23.88 -33.88
CA GLU A 484 7.48 -23.12 -32.72
C GLU A 484 6.63 -23.34 -31.45
N LEU A 485 5.67 -24.27 -31.47
CA LEU A 485 4.67 -24.46 -30.41
C LEU A 485 3.96 -23.14 -30.09
N GLU A 486 3.59 -22.43 -31.15
CA GLU A 486 3.09 -21.05 -31.09
C GLU A 486 1.74 -20.97 -30.38
N GLU A 487 0.91 -22.00 -30.46
CA GLU A 487 -0.40 -22.04 -29.83
C GLU A 487 -0.31 -21.91 -28.30
N VAL A 488 0.55 -22.72 -27.67
CA VAL A 488 0.83 -22.63 -26.21
C VAL A 488 1.37 -21.24 -25.87
N SER A 489 2.24 -20.68 -26.71
CA SER A 489 2.82 -19.34 -26.51
C SER A 489 1.78 -18.21 -26.68
N GLN A 490 0.85 -18.33 -27.62
CA GLN A 490 -0.23 -17.39 -27.87
C GLN A 490 -1.27 -17.42 -26.74
N ARG A 491 -1.64 -18.61 -26.25
CA ARG A 491 -2.55 -18.78 -25.12
C ARG A 491 -2.01 -18.23 -23.82
N ILE A 492 -0.73 -18.48 -23.53
CA ILE A 492 -0.08 -17.88 -22.36
C ILE A 492 -0.02 -16.35 -22.54
N GLY A 493 0.35 -15.89 -23.74
CA GLY A 493 0.47 -14.48 -24.07
C GLY A 493 1.85 -13.89 -23.76
N LYS A 494 2.10 -12.68 -24.26
CA LYS A 494 3.31 -11.90 -23.95
C LYS A 494 3.02 -10.94 -22.79
N PRO A 495 3.89 -10.82 -21.78
CA PRO A 495 3.74 -9.81 -20.74
C PRO A 495 3.81 -8.43 -21.40
N GLN A 496 2.81 -7.58 -21.13
CA GLN A 496 2.81 -6.21 -21.63
C GLN A 496 3.96 -5.44 -20.96
N ALA A 497 4.94 -5.01 -21.75
CA ALA A 497 6.08 -4.26 -21.23
C ALA A 497 5.76 -2.78 -20.87
N LYS A 498 4.57 -2.27 -21.22
CA LYS A 498 4.12 -0.90 -20.89
C LYS A 498 2.58 -0.81 -20.76
N PRO A 499 2.05 -0.09 -19.76
CA PRO A 499 0.61 0.08 -19.54
C PRO A 499 -0.13 1.03 -20.53
N GLU A 500 0.57 1.65 -21.49
CA GLU A 500 -0.02 2.70 -22.36
C GLU A 500 -0.32 2.27 -23.81
N ALA A 501 -0.01 1.03 -24.21
CA ALA A 501 -0.31 0.56 -25.57
C ALA A 501 -1.73 -0.02 -25.65
N LYS A 502 -2.57 0.53 -26.54
CA LYS A 502 -3.90 -0.04 -26.84
C LYS A 502 -3.76 -1.53 -27.20
N PRO A 503 -4.64 -2.42 -26.69
CA PRO A 503 -4.59 -3.83 -27.02
C PRO A 503 -4.84 -4.01 -28.53
N GLU A 504 -3.92 -4.70 -29.21
CA GLU A 504 -4.17 -5.20 -30.57
C GLU A 504 -5.29 -6.25 -30.51
N ALA A 505 -6.24 -6.20 -31.45
CA ALA A 505 -7.49 -6.97 -31.41
C ALA A 505 -7.32 -8.52 -31.43
N THR A 506 -6.13 -9.03 -31.71
CA THR A 506 -5.80 -10.47 -31.65
C THR A 506 -5.33 -10.92 -30.26
N SER A 507 -5.15 -9.99 -29.32
CA SER A 507 -4.64 -10.28 -27.95
C SER A 507 -5.72 -10.71 -26.95
N GLU A 508 -7.00 -10.66 -27.33
CA GLU A 508 -8.14 -10.93 -26.45
C GLU A 508 -8.23 -12.39 -25.97
N GLU A 509 -7.52 -13.34 -26.59
CA GLU A 509 -7.58 -14.77 -26.24
C GLU A 509 -6.44 -15.28 -25.33
N SER A 510 -5.59 -14.38 -24.81
CA SER A 510 -4.48 -14.79 -23.93
C SER A 510 -4.82 -14.69 -22.44
N LEU A 511 -4.21 -15.56 -21.63
CA LEU A 511 -4.36 -15.56 -20.17
C LEU A 511 -3.91 -14.24 -19.54
N VAL A 512 -2.78 -13.70 -19.99
CA VAL A 512 -2.24 -12.40 -19.52
C VAL A 512 -3.22 -11.25 -19.83
N ALA A 513 -3.79 -11.21 -21.04
CA ALA A 513 -4.74 -10.17 -21.41
C ALA A 513 -6.04 -10.26 -20.61
N GLN A 514 -6.59 -11.47 -20.41
CA GLN A 514 -7.81 -11.64 -19.60
C GLN A 514 -7.60 -11.22 -18.14
N LEU A 515 -6.44 -11.52 -17.54
CA LEU A 515 -6.13 -11.05 -16.18
C LEU A 515 -5.98 -9.52 -16.10
N ALA A 516 -5.39 -8.88 -17.11
CA ALA A 516 -5.34 -7.42 -17.18
C ALA A 516 -6.74 -6.80 -17.32
N MET A 517 -7.63 -7.43 -18.10
CA MET A 517 -9.04 -7.01 -18.21
C MET A 517 -9.81 -7.20 -16.90
N LEU A 518 -9.56 -8.29 -16.17
CA LEU A 518 -10.11 -8.51 -14.83
C LEU A 518 -9.63 -7.46 -13.83
N ALA A 519 -8.34 -7.10 -13.86
CA ALA A 519 -7.78 -6.07 -12.99
C ALA A 519 -8.40 -4.69 -13.27
N THR A 520 -8.49 -4.28 -14.54
CA THR A 520 -9.07 -2.98 -14.93
C THR A 520 -10.55 -2.86 -14.61
N THR A 521 -11.34 -3.92 -14.79
CA THR A 521 -12.76 -3.93 -14.42
C THR A 521 -12.96 -3.91 -12.89
N ALA A 522 -12.11 -4.61 -12.13
CA ALA A 522 -12.11 -4.55 -10.67
C ALA A 522 -11.75 -3.14 -10.14
N GLU A 523 -10.78 -2.47 -10.77
CA GLU A 523 -10.47 -1.06 -10.48
C GLU A 523 -11.65 -0.13 -10.79
N GLY A 524 -12.33 -0.35 -11.93
CA GLY A 524 -13.54 0.39 -12.29
C GLY A 524 -14.66 0.24 -11.25
N LEU A 525 -14.82 -0.94 -10.65
CA LEU A 525 -15.76 -1.16 -9.55
C LEU A 525 -15.38 -0.36 -8.31
N GLY A 526 -14.10 -0.33 -7.94
CA GLY A 526 -13.58 0.51 -6.85
C GLY A 526 -13.82 2.01 -7.08
N GLN A 527 -13.59 2.50 -8.30
CA GLN A 527 -13.84 3.90 -8.66
C GLN A 527 -15.33 4.28 -8.58
N ARG A 528 -16.24 3.40 -9.02
CA ARG A 528 -17.70 3.64 -8.89
C ARG A 528 -18.16 3.67 -7.43
N LEU A 529 -17.60 2.82 -6.59
CA LEU A 529 -17.85 2.84 -5.14
C LEU A 529 -17.38 4.16 -4.52
N CYS A 530 -16.14 4.57 -4.82
CA CYS A 530 -15.55 5.81 -4.33
C CYS A 530 -16.38 7.03 -4.73
N THR A 531 -16.75 7.13 -6.01
CA THR A 531 -17.53 8.27 -6.53
C THR A 531 -18.95 8.30 -5.95
N THR A 532 -19.58 7.15 -5.73
CA THR A 532 -20.91 7.07 -5.13
C THR A 532 -20.88 7.51 -3.67
N MET A 533 -19.88 7.09 -2.90
CA MET A 533 -19.71 7.51 -1.51
C MET A 533 -19.33 8.98 -1.39
N ALA A 534 -18.42 9.47 -2.24
CA ALA A 534 -18.00 10.87 -2.26
C ALA A 534 -19.16 11.84 -2.53
N ARG A 535 -20.10 11.47 -3.42
CA ARG A 535 -21.31 12.28 -3.69
C ARG A 535 -22.22 12.43 -2.47
N GLN A 536 -22.03 11.60 -1.45
CA GLN A 536 -22.90 11.56 -0.30
C GLN A 536 -22.29 12.25 0.92
N SER A 537 -21.04 12.72 0.85
CA SER A 537 -20.45 13.56 1.88
C SER A 537 -20.83 15.02 1.68
N CYS A 538 -21.00 15.74 2.77
CA CYS A 538 -21.29 17.17 2.75
C CYS A 538 -20.42 17.90 3.77
N LYS A 539 -20.15 19.18 3.52
CA LYS A 539 -19.41 20.03 4.46
C LYS A 539 -20.35 20.45 5.59
N LEU A 540 -20.01 20.08 6.82
CA LEU A 540 -20.79 20.41 8.02
C LEU A 540 -20.38 21.76 8.60
N ALA A 541 -19.07 21.96 8.76
CA ALA A 541 -18.54 23.17 9.37
C ALA A 541 -17.20 23.55 8.77
N GLU A 542 -16.93 24.86 8.77
CA GLU A 542 -15.62 25.44 8.48
C GLU A 542 -15.34 26.54 9.48
N ARG A 543 -14.13 26.55 10.02
CA ARG A 543 -13.67 27.56 10.96
C ARG A 543 -12.25 27.96 10.65
N HIS A 544 -12.03 29.26 10.46
CA HIS A 544 -10.70 29.84 10.36
C HIS A 544 -10.18 30.16 11.77
N LEU A 545 -8.93 29.79 12.02
CA LEU A 545 -8.17 30.01 13.24
C LEU A 545 -6.98 30.90 12.89
N GLU A 546 -6.86 32.03 13.58
CA GLU A 546 -5.65 32.85 13.52
C GLU A 546 -4.76 32.46 14.69
N LEU A 547 -3.55 31.99 14.38
CA LEU A 547 -2.63 31.44 15.36
C LEU A 547 -1.33 32.23 15.31
N ALA A 548 -0.88 32.70 16.48
CA ALA A 548 0.46 33.22 16.61
C ALA A 548 1.41 32.06 16.98
N PRO A 549 2.61 32.00 16.38
CA PRO A 549 3.55 30.94 16.72
C PRO A 549 3.95 31.03 18.21
N PRO A 550 4.12 29.89 18.91
CA PRO A 550 4.40 29.90 20.36
C PRO A 550 5.69 30.65 20.72
N TRP A 551 6.69 30.63 19.83
CA TRP A 551 7.95 31.37 19.99
C TRP A 551 7.84 32.88 19.76
N ARG A 552 6.70 33.43 19.33
CA ARG A 552 6.50 34.89 19.24
C ARG A 552 6.70 35.58 20.58
N SER A 553 6.39 34.87 21.67
CA SER A 553 6.55 35.35 23.04
C SER A 553 8.01 35.39 23.53
N LEU A 554 8.95 34.75 22.82
CA LEU A 554 10.37 34.73 23.18
C LEU A 554 11.06 36.05 22.81
N ARG A 555 11.89 36.58 23.71
CA ARG A 555 12.66 37.81 23.45
C ARG A 555 13.70 37.59 22.33
N PRO A 556 13.97 38.62 21.50
CA PRO A 556 14.97 38.56 20.42
C PRO A 556 16.37 38.15 20.87
N GLU A 557 16.77 38.38 22.12
CA GLU A 557 18.13 38.08 22.61
C GLU A 557 18.41 36.56 22.75
N LEU A 558 17.37 35.74 22.90
CA LEU A 558 17.44 34.27 22.80
C LEU A 558 17.23 33.78 21.36
N ALA A 559 16.79 34.69 20.48
CA ALA A 559 16.39 34.42 19.13
C ALA A 559 17.40 34.98 18.13
N TRP A 560 18.19 34.04 17.60
CA TRP A 560 18.71 34.07 16.23
C TRP A 560 20.02 34.84 16.07
N SER A 561 21.12 34.09 16.08
CA SER A 561 22.33 34.51 15.37
C SER A 561 22.78 33.55 14.26
N ASP A 562 22.50 32.24 14.27
CA ASP A 562 23.01 31.36 13.18
C ASP A 562 22.28 30.01 13.00
N VAL A 563 21.01 29.87 13.41
CA VAL A 563 20.33 28.55 13.42
C VAL A 563 19.24 28.51 12.33
N PRO A 564 19.34 27.65 11.29
CA PRO A 564 18.21 27.41 10.40
C PRO A 564 17.03 26.90 11.24
N SER A 565 15.85 27.49 11.07
CA SER A 565 14.63 27.10 11.79
C SER A 565 14.55 25.57 11.87
N PRO A 566 14.54 24.97 13.08
CA PRO A 566 14.50 23.52 13.18
C PRO A 566 13.26 23.04 12.43
N ARG A 567 13.43 22.11 11.49
CA ARG A 567 12.30 21.46 10.80
C ARG A 567 11.30 21.00 11.87
N GLY A 568 10.10 21.56 11.87
CA GLY A 568 9.05 21.29 12.88
C GLY A 568 8.72 22.46 13.82
N LEU A 569 9.68 23.30 14.21
CA LEU A 569 9.48 24.44 15.13
C LEU A 569 9.07 25.74 14.42
N GLY A 570 8.70 25.69 13.15
CA GLY A 570 8.27 26.87 12.36
C GLY A 570 6.76 26.95 12.12
N ARG A 571 6.00 25.89 12.43
CA ARG A 571 4.55 25.81 12.19
C ARG A 571 3.81 25.60 13.52
N PRO A 572 2.75 26.36 13.82
CA PRO A 572 1.93 26.08 15.00
C PRO A 572 1.31 24.68 14.83
N VAL A 573 1.46 23.86 15.87
CA VAL A 573 0.93 22.50 15.88
C VAL A 573 -0.43 22.54 16.58
N VAL A 574 -1.47 22.16 15.86
CA VAL A 574 -2.83 22.00 16.40
C VAL A 574 -3.15 20.52 16.46
N HIS A 575 -3.56 20.04 17.62
CA HIS A 575 -4.04 18.68 17.81
C HIS A 575 -5.55 18.63 17.80
N MET A 576 -6.07 17.77 16.93
CA MET A 576 -7.49 17.46 16.82
C MET A 576 -7.76 16.14 17.54
N VAL A 577 -8.74 16.11 18.43
CA VAL A 577 -9.18 14.90 19.14
C VAL A 577 -10.70 14.91 19.25
N TRP A 578 -11.32 13.77 18.94
CA TRP A 578 -12.76 13.59 19.12
C TRP A 578 -13.08 13.31 20.59
N GLU A 579 -14.03 14.04 21.17
CA GLU A 579 -14.50 13.78 22.53
C GLU A 579 -15.61 12.73 22.51
N ASP A 580 -15.42 11.65 23.28
CA ASP A 580 -16.46 10.66 23.50
C ASP A 580 -17.39 11.17 24.60
N ARG A 581 -18.55 11.75 24.22
CA ARG A 581 -19.55 12.13 25.23
C ARG A 581 -20.20 10.86 25.75
N VAL A 582 -20.02 10.61 27.05
CA VAL A 582 -20.69 9.55 27.81
C VAL A 582 -22.14 9.45 27.33
N ARG A 583 -22.54 8.25 26.91
CA ARG A 583 -23.92 7.88 26.59
C ARG A 583 -24.78 8.06 27.84
N GLN A 584 -25.14 9.31 28.18
CA GLN A 584 -26.24 9.54 29.09
C GLN A 584 -27.50 9.07 28.39
N GLU A 585 -28.12 8.11 29.06
CA GLU A 585 -29.22 7.28 28.60
C GLU A 585 -30.42 8.11 28.15
N GLU A 586 -31.08 7.57 27.12
CA GLU A 586 -32.46 7.85 26.72
C GLU A 586 -32.74 9.23 26.05
N LEU A 587 -33.08 9.16 24.75
CA LEU A 587 -33.64 10.22 23.89
C LEU A 587 -32.69 11.31 23.34
N ALA A 588 -31.89 10.97 22.33
CA ALA A 588 -31.53 11.92 21.27
C ALA A 588 -31.07 11.21 19.99
N GLU A 589 -31.94 11.13 18.98
CA GLU A 589 -31.54 10.88 17.58
C GLU A 589 -30.65 12.00 17.00
N THR A 590 -30.37 13.05 17.77
CA THR A 590 -29.47 14.15 17.43
C THR A 590 -28.10 13.94 18.09
N LEU A 591 -27.16 13.44 17.31
CA LEU A 591 -25.76 13.28 17.72
C LEU A 591 -25.10 14.62 17.98
N ARG A 592 -24.44 14.75 19.13
CA ARG A 592 -23.56 15.88 19.48
C ARG A 592 -22.14 15.35 19.61
N GLU A 593 -21.48 15.06 18.49
CA GLU A 593 -20.04 14.80 18.47
C GLU A 593 -19.30 16.12 18.72
N GLY A 594 -18.40 16.13 19.71
CA GLY A 594 -17.57 17.29 20.03
C GLY A 594 -16.15 17.10 19.48
N LEU A 595 -15.64 18.05 18.71
CA LEU A 595 -14.25 18.07 18.29
C LEU A 595 -13.45 18.99 19.21
N ARG A 596 -12.46 18.43 19.92
CA ARG A 596 -11.51 19.20 20.72
C ARG A 596 -10.30 19.58 19.88
N LEU A 597 -9.93 20.85 19.95
CA LEU A 597 -8.72 21.41 19.39
C LEU A 597 -7.81 21.89 20.53
N VAL A 598 -6.53 21.53 20.45
CA VAL A 598 -5.52 21.91 21.45
C VAL A 598 -4.31 22.49 20.73
N TRP A 599 -3.88 23.68 21.11
CA TRP A 599 -2.66 24.31 20.56
C TRP A 599 -2.01 25.27 21.55
N CYS A 600 -0.74 25.60 21.28
CA CYS A 600 0.00 26.63 22.01
C CYS A 600 0.06 27.91 21.18
N ASP A 601 -0.32 29.04 21.78
CA ASP A 601 -0.36 30.36 21.16
C ASP A 601 0.65 31.30 21.85
N GLY A 602 1.37 32.11 21.07
CA GLY A 602 2.37 33.04 21.59
C GLY A 602 1.83 34.46 21.71
N THR A 603 1.76 35.00 22.93
CA THR A 603 1.36 36.39 23.18
C THR A 603 2.50 37.24 23.72
N ASP A 604 2.39 38.57 23.63
CA ASP A 604 3.39 39.52 24.16
C ASP A 604 3.58 39.39 25.69
N MET A 605 2.61 38.78 26.38
CA MET A 605 2.60 38.56 27.84
C MET A 605 3.05 37.15 28.25
N GLY A 606 3.39 36.27 27.30
CA GLY A 606 3.78 34.87 27.53
C GLY A 606 3.06 33.87 26.62
N ALA A 607 3.45 32.60 26.66
CA ALA A 607 2.79 31.54 25.90
C ALA A 607 1.53 31.05 26.61
N GLN A 608 0.47 30.79 25.85
CA GLN A 608 -0.82 30.32 26.36
C GLN A 608 -1.20 28.99 25.71
N LEU A 609 -1.69 28.04 26.50
CA LEU A 609 -2.34 26.84 25.99
C LEU A 609 -3.80 27.18 25.73
N VAL A 610 -4.27 26.98 24.50
CA VAL A 610 -5.65 27.22 24.13
C VAL A 610 -6.33 25.88 23.86
N LEU A 611 -7.45 25.68 24.54
CA LEU A 611 -8.33 24.53 24.42
C LEU A 611 -9.63 25.03 23.79
N ALA A 612 -10.07 24.42 22.69
CA ALA A 612 -11.35 24.73 22.08
C ALA A 612 -12.17 23.45 21.88
N ARG A 613 -13.45 23.50 22.20
CA ARG A 613 -14.46 22.48 21.92
C ARG A 613 -15.42 23.02 20.88
N LEU A 614 -15.46 22.35 19.73
CA LEU A 614 -16.41 22.61 18.66
C LEU A 614 -17.59 21.65 18.84
N HIS A 615 -18.75 22.19 19.20
CA HIS A 615 -20.00 21.44 19.23
C HIS A 615 -20.60 21.42 17.84
N LEU A 616 -20.68 20.24 17.24
CA LEU A 616 -21.30 20.04 15.95
C LEU A 616 -22.80 19.79 16.17
N GLU A 617 -23.62 20.81 15.92
CA GLU A 617 -25.06 20.61 15.84
C GLU A 617 -25.43 20.02 14.47
N VAL A 618 -26.12 18.87 14.49
CA VAL A 618 -26.63 18.26 13.27
C VAL A 618 -27.79 19.09 12.71
N GLY A 619 -27.47 20.02 11.81
CA GLY A 619 -28.46 20.61 10.91
C GLY A 619 -28.93 19.60 9.85
N ARG A 620 -30.15 19.76 9.32
CA ARG A 620 -30.57 19.05 8.08
C ARG A 620 -29.56 19.41 6.98
N CYS A 621 -29.10 18.39 6.23
CA CYS A 621 -28.13 18.55 5.14
C CYS A 621 -28.34 19.86 4.35
N GLY A 622 -27.32 20.73 4.32
CA GLY A 622 -27.27 21.89 3.44
C GLY A 622 -27.29 23.27 4.13
N THR A 623 -27.60 23.36 5.42
CA THR A 623 -27.39 24.62 6.18
C THR A 623 -26.09 24.52 6.98
N ALA A 624 -25.05 25.24 6.55
CA ALA A 624 -23.82 25.39 7.34
C ALA A 624 -24.16 26.19 8.61
N ILE A 625 -24.40 25.48 9.72
CA ILE A 625 -24.55 26.10 11.03
C ILE A 625 -23.13 26.42 11.52
N GLN A 626 -22.88 27.63 12.00
CA GLN A 626 -21.62 27.92 12.67
C GLN A 626 -21.57 27.06 13.95
N PRO A 627 -20.58 26.17 14.11
CA PRO A 627 -20.50 25.31 15.28
C PRO A 627 -20.37 26.16 16.55
N GLU A 628 -21.09 25.80 17.61
CA GLU A 628 -20.91 26.48 18.90
C GLU A 628 -19.50 26.20 19.41
N LEU A 629 -18.79 27.26 19.79
CA LEU A 629 -17.40 27.20 20.20
C LEU A 629 -17.31 27.47 21.71
N GLU A 630 -16.78 26.50 22.43
CA GLU A 630 -16.38 26.66 23.82
C GLU A 630 -14.86 26.73 23.88
N MET A 631 -14.30 27.66 24.66
CA MET A 631 -12.86 27.85 24.76
C MET A 631 -12.41 28.02 26.21
N ALA A 632 -11.17 27.60 26.47
CA ALA A 632 -10.43 27.87 27.69
C ALA A 632 -8.98 28.24 27.33
N LYS A 633 -8.39 29.18 28.07
CA LYS A 633 -7.01 29.65 27.87
C LYS A 633 -6.24 29.51 29.17
N LEU A 634 -5.09 28.84 29.13
CA LEU A 634 -4.24 28.58 30.28
C LEU A 634 -2.86 29.20 30.08
N SER A 635 -2.28 29.76 31.13
CA SER A 635 -0.89 30.22 31.13
C SER A 635 -0.11 29.59 32.28
N ALA A 636 1.14 29.22 31.98
CA ALA A 636 2.09 28.83 33.02
C ALA A 636 2.41 30.04 33.90
N ASN A 637 2.40 29.87 35.22
CA ASN A 637 2.69 30.93 36.18
C ASN A 637 4.19 31.02 36.49
N THR A 638 4.97 31.48 35.52
CA THR A 638 6.43 31.64 35.70
C THR A 638 6.82 33.07 35.37
N SER A 639 6.40 34.08 36.15
CA SER A 639 6.99 35.43 36.12
C SER A 639 7.27 36.07 34.73
N GLY A 640 6.46 35.74 33.71
CA GLY A 640 6.63 36.17 32.31
C GLY A 640 7.69 35.43 31.47
N SER A 641 8.26 34.31 31.92
CA SER A 641 9.32 33.53 31.22
C SER A 641 8.93 32.11 30.81
N GLY A 642 7.70 31.67 31.10
CA GLY A 642 7.21 30.35 30.69
C GLY A 642 6.73 30.33 29.25
N HIS A 643 7.34 29.48 28.45
CA HIS A 643 7.00 29.23 27.06
C HIS A 643 6.48 27.81 26.91
N LEU A 644 5.26 27.67 26.39
CA LEU A 644 4.64 26.38 26.07
C LEU A 644 4.95 26.08 24.61
N LEU A 645 5.81 25.09 24.37
CA LEU A 645 6.33 24.81 23.03
C LEU A 645 5.46 23.82 22.26
N LEU A 646 5.10 22.71 22.93
CA LEU A 646 4.40 21.58 22.33
C LEU A 646 3.28 21.14 23.26
N CYS A 647 2.18 20.66 22.69
CA CYS A 647 1.09 20.03 23.45
C CYS A 647 0.67 18.76 22.72
N ARG A 648 0.08 17.78 23.42
CA ARG A 648 -0.57 16.58 22.85
C ARG A 648 -1.68 16.16 23.79
N SER A 649 -2.81 15.72 23.25
CA SER A 649 -3.81 15.03 24.08
C SER A 649 -3.23 13.71 24.56
N TYR A 650 -3.32 13.44 25.86
CA TYR A 650 -2.87 12.18 26.45
C TYR A 650 -4.01 11.17 26.38
N ASP A 651 -5.13 11.50 27.01
CA ASP A 651 -6.38 10.75 26.99
C ASP A 651 -7.56 11.73 26.84
N ALA A 652 -8.79 11.25 27.08
CA ALA A 652 -9.99 12.09 27.00
C ALA A 652 -10.00 13.20 28.07
N ALA A 653 -9.29 13.03 29.19
CA ALA A 653 -9.33 13.91 30.35
C ALA A 653 -8.05 14.72 30.56
N ARG A 654 -6.92 14.34 29.97
CA ARG A 654 -5.59 14.89 30.28
C ARG A 654 -4.85 15.31 29.01
N VAL A 655 -4.02 16.36 29.12
CA VAL A 655 -3.17 16.89 28.04
C VAL A 655 -1.73 16.97 28.53
N ALA A 656 -0.81 16.43 27.74
CA ALA A 656 0.62 16.58 27.96
C ALA A 656 1.12 17.86 27.27
N VAL A 657 1.92 18.66 27.97
CA VAL A 657 2.45 19.93 27.48
C VAL A 657 3.94 20.02 27.82
N LEU A 658 4.75 20.49 26.88
CA LEU A 658 6.15 20.80 27.12
C LEU A 658 6.29 22.27 27.51
N LEU A 659 6.65 22.51 28.77
CA LEU A 659 6.97 23.81 29.32
C LEU A 659 8.47 24.08 29.25
N GLN A 660 8.83 25.29 28.85
CA GLN A 660 10.17 25.80 28.88
C GLN A 660 10.20 27.07 29.72
N ASP A 661 11.04 27.15 30.76
CA ASP A 661 11.25 28.39 31.50
C ASP A 661 12.50 29.10 30.98
N GLY A 662 12.31 30.25 30.36
CA GLY A 662 13.38 31.09 29.82
C GLY A 662 14.30 31.71 30.88
N LYS A 663 13.87 31.81 32.15
CA LYS A 663 14.72 32.33 33.24
C LYS A 663 15.57 31.25 33.88
N LEU A 664 14.96 30.09 34.14
CA LEU A 664 15.62 28.95 34.77
C LEU A 664 16.39 28.09 33.75
N MET A 665 16.19 28.32 32.45
CA MET A 665 16.75 27.51 31.36
C MET A 665 16.40 26.02 31.49
N THR A 666 15.22 25.72 32.03
CA THR A 666 14.73 24.35 32.22
C THR A 666 13.60 24.02 31.24
N THR A 667 13.55 22.76 30.81
CA THR A 667 12.42 22.19 30.06
C THR A 667 11.77 21.08 30.86
N GLN A 668 10.45 21.09 31.00
CA GLN A 668 9.69 20.11 31.76
C GLN A 668 8.47 19.63 30.96
N VAL A 669 8.09 18.37 31.15
CA VAL A 669 6.82 17.84 30.66
C VAL A 669 5.78 17.99 31.77
N CYS A 670 4.62 18.52 31.43
CA CYS A 670 3.50 18.72 32.34
C CYS A 670 2.28 17.94 31.86
N LEU A 671 1.60 17.22 32.75
CA LEU A 671 0.34 16.56 32.48
C LEU A 671 -0.78 17.34 33.19
N ILE A 672 -1.73 17.85 32.41
CA ILE A 672 -2.82 18.72 32.88
C ILE A 672 -4.14 17.97 32.77
N ASP A 673 -4.90 17.88 33.88
CA ASP A 673 -6.27 17.37 33.90
C ASP A 673 -7.26 18.46 33.47
N LEU A 674 -8.02 18.15 32.42
CA LEU A 674 -9.04 18.98 31.79
C LEU A 674 -10.36 18.98 32.56
N SER A 675 -10.61 18.00 33.44
CA SER A 675 -11.82 17.94 34.26
C SER A 675 -11.95 19.17 35.17
N ALA A 676 -10.81 19.73 35.59
CA ALA A 676 -10.71 20.90 36.45
C ALA A 676 -10.85 22.24 35.72
N ILE A 677 -10.95 22.25 34.38
CA ILE A 677 -10.86 23.48 33.58
C ILE A 677 -12.26 23.92 33.10
N PRO A 678 -12.72 25.13 33.47
CA PRO A 678 -14.02 25.63 33.04
C PRO A 678 -13.99 26.13 31.59
N PHE A 679 -14.79 25.50 30.72
CA PHE A 679 -15.00 25.95 29.34
C PHE A 679 -16.06 27.06 29.27
N ARG A 680 -15.81 28.11 28.48
CA ARG A 680 -16.75 29.23 28.31
C ARG A 680 -17.11 29.44 26.84
N LYS A 681 -18.36 29.83 26.58
CA LYS A 681 -18.87 30.17 25.24
C LYS A 681 -18.65 31.65 24.85
N GLU A 682 -18.44 32.52 25.84
CA GLU A 682 -18.35 33.96 25.64
C GLU A 682 -16.92 34.39 25.24
N LEU A 683 -16.82 35.22 24.21
CA LEU A 683 -15.58 35.88 23.78
C LEU A 683 -15.57 37.32 24.31
N PRO A 684 -14.48 37.82 24.92
CA PRO A 684 -13.16 37.18 25.07
C PRO A 684 -13.08 36.21 26.25
N VAL A 685 -12.39 35.07 26.01
CA VAL A 685 -12.18 34.02 27.02
C VAL A 685 -11.11 34.49 28.02
N PRO A 686 -11.40 34.48 29.34
CA PRO A 686 -10.43 34.87 30.36
C PRO A 686 -9.26 33.87 30.44
N LEU A 687 -8.08 34.39 30.77
CA LEU A 687 -6.88 33.59 31.00
C LEU A 687 -6.89 33.03 32.43
N THR A 688 -6.82 31.71 32.57
CA THR A 688 -6.68 31.03 33.87
C THR A 688 -5.23 30.66 34.13
N LEU A 689 -4.71 30.99 35.30
CA LEU A 689 -3.33 30.66 35.70
C LEU A 689 -3.26 29.24 36.27
N TRP A 690 -2.14 28.54 36.08
CA TRP A 690 -1.96 27.20 36.66
C TRP A 690 -2.11 27.15 38.19
N THR A 691 -1.79 28.24 38.89
CA THR A 691 -1.95 28.34 40.36
C THR A 691 -3.40 28.44 40.81
N GLU A 692 -4.33 28.73 39.90
CA GLU A 692 -5.76 28.76 40.19
C GLU A 692 -6.42 27.38 40.03
N LEU A 693 -5.69 26.42 39.46
CA LEU A 693 -6.13 25.03 39.33
C LEU A 693 -5.90 24.26 40.64
N PRO A 694 -6.68 23.19 40.90
CA PRO A 694 -6.44 22.28 42.02
C PRO A 694 -5.00 21.74 42.02
N GLN A 695 -4.42 21.52 43.20
CA GLN A 695 -3.02 21.08 43.34
C GLN A 695 -2.71 19.76 42.61
N ASP A 696 -3.71 18.87 42.47
CA ASP A 696 -3.57 17.59 41.77
C ASP A 696 -3.80 17.66 40.25
N ALA A 697 -4.24 18.83 39.74
CA ALA A 697 -4.63 18.97 38.33
C ALA A 697 -3.44 19.15 37.38
N VAL A 698 -2.25 19.49 37.88
CA VAL A 698 -1.04 19.68 37.07
C VAL A 698 0.11 18.87 37.69
N ARG A 699 0.56 17.83 37.00
CA ARG A 699 1.76 17.07 37.35
C ARG A 699 2.94 17.51 36.48
N GLN A 700 4.13 17.65 37.04
CA GLN A 700 5.32 18.15 36.33
C GLN A 700 6.50 17.18 36.46
N SER A 701 7.32 17.10 35.41
CA SER A 701 8.56 16.33 35.39
C SER A 701 9.67 17.02 36.17
N GLU A 702 10.68 16.24 36.56
CA GLU A 702 12.01 16.79 36.77
C GLU A 702 12.51 17.52 35.52
N PRO A 703 13.36 18.55 35.65
CA PRO A 703 13.88 19.27 34.50
C PRO A 703 14.66 18.32 33.58
N LEU A 704 14.25 18.30 32.30
CA LEU A 704 14.91 17.49 31.28
C LEU A 704 16.33 18.00 31.00
N PRO A 705 17.22 17.14 30.49
CA PRO A 705 18.58 17.55 30.11
C PRO A 705 18.58 18.71 29.11
N GLU A 706 19.61 19.57 29.19
CA GLU A 706 19.75 20.76 28.32
C GLU A 706 19.72 20.45 26.82
N SER A 707 20.01 19.21 26.41
CA SER A 707 19.92 18.74 25.02
C SER A 707 18.49 18.80 24.44
N TYR A 708 17.48 18.80 25.31
CA TYR A 708 16.06 18.89 24.96
C TYR A 708 15.53 20.32 24.94
N TRP A 709 16.42 21.31 25.14
CA TRP A 709 16.12 22.71 24.88
C TRP A 709 15.71 22.89 23.41
N TRP A 710 14.48 23.36 23.20
CA TRP A 710 13.80 23.37 21.89
C TRP A 710 13.53 21.99 21.29
N ALA A 711 12.82 21.14 22.05
CA ALA A 711 12.27 19.92 21.48
C ALA A 711 11.37 20.23 20.27
N SER A 712 11.50 19.39 19.25
CA SER A 712 10.87 19.58 17.94
C SER A 712 9.54 18.84 17.80
N SER A 713 9.38 17.72 18.51
CA SER A 713 8.17 16.90 18.42
C SER A 713 7.98 16.10 19.71
N MET A 714 6.71 15.80 20.00
CA MET A 714 6.27 15.03 21.17
C MET A 714 5.17 14.06 20.76
N ARG A 715 5.24 12.82 21.26
CA ARG A 715 4.23 11.76 21.10
C ARG A 715 3.96 11.11 22.44
N VAL A 716 2.72 10.64 22.62
CA VAL A 716 2.27 10.11 23.91
C VAL A 716 1.43 8.86 23.69
N MET A 717 1.47 7.93 24.63
CA MET A 717 0.74 6.67 24.63
C MET A 717 0.04 6.48 25.97
N SER A 718 -1.29 6.68 26.00
CA SER A 718 -2.07 6.62 27.23
C SER A 718 -2.25 5.23 27.82
N GLN A 719 -2.23 4.18 27.00
CA GLN A 719 -2.39 2.80 27.50
C GLN A 719 -1.23 2.33 28.39
N ARG A 720 -0.07 3.01 28.32
CA ARG A 720 1.16 2.59 28.99
C ARG A 720 1.80 3.67 29.86
N GLY A 721 1.22 4.85 29.98
CA GLY A 721 1.86 5.90 30.76
C GLY A 721 2.89 6.75 30.02
N VAL A 722 3.23 6.47 28.75
CA VAL A 722 4.53 6.90 28.19
C VAL A 722 4.46 8.17 27.33
N CYS A 723 5.47 9.04 27.44
CA CYS A 723 5.69 10.22 26.60
C CYS A 723 7.08 10.24 25.98
N SER A 724 7.17 10.38 24.65
CA SER A 724 8.45 10.57 23.95
C SER A 724 8.63 11.98 23.42
N VAL A 725 9.83 12.53 23.63
CA VAL A 725 10.22 13.88 23.23
C VAL A 725 11.46 13.80 22.35
N TYR A 726 11.40 14.42 21.16
CA TYR A 726 12.51 14.41 20.20
C TYR A 726 13.11 15.80 20.02
N SER A 727 14.43 15.90 20.16
CA SER A 727 15.22 17.10 19.86
C SER A 727 15.97 16.89 18.54
N SER A 728 15.55 17.57 17.47
CA SER A 728 16.19 17.48 16.15
C SER A 728 17.61 18.08 16.14
N ARG A 729 17.86 19.08 17.00
CA ARG A 729 19.18 19.71 17.16
C ARG A 729 20.17 18.77 17.84
N ALA A 730 19.76 18.15 18.95
CA ALA A 730 20.62 17.20 19.67
C ALA A 730 20.63 15.82 19.01
N ARG A 731 19.66 15.54 18.11
CA ARG A 731 19.41 14.21 17.52
C ARG A 731 19.27 13.14 18.61
N ARG A 732 18.48 13.47 19.64
CA ARG A 732 18.19 12.58 20.76
C ARG A 732 16.68 12.43 20.94
N LEU A 733 16.29 11.23 21.34
CA LEU A 733 14.93 10.84 21.61
C LEU A 733 14.85 10.37 23.07
N LEU A 734 14.12 11.14 23.88
CA LEU A 734 13.80 10.82 25.26
C LEU A 734 12.47 10.10 25.31
N THR A 735 12.35 9.15 26.21
CA THR A 735 11.07 8.55 26.58
C THR A 735 10.92 8.58 28.09
N LEU A 736 9.79 9.12 28.55
CA LEU A 736 9.40 9.32 29.93
C LEU A 736 8.23 8.40 30.25
N ASP A 737 8.25 7.78 31.41
CA ASP A 737 7.06 7.19 32.02
C ASP A 737 6.36 8.24 32.87
N MET A 738 5.08 8.48 32.60
CA MET A 738 4.25 9.47 33.29
C MET A 738 3.36 8.87 34.38
N GLU A 739 3.30 7.54 34.49
CA GLU A 739 2.43 6.83 35.44
C GLU A 739 3.22 5.96 36.43
N ALA A 740 4.54 6.15 36.53
CA ALA A 740 5.37 5.43 37.50
C ALA A 740 4.89 5.62 38.95
N ASP A 741 4.70 4.50 39.66
CA ASP A 741 4.36 4.47 41.07
C ASP A 741 5.61 4.69 41.94
N GLU A 742 5.45 5.32 43.12
CA GLU A 742 6.57 5.58 44.04
C GLU A 742 7.22 4.29 44.56
N ASP A 743 6.47 3.19 44.59
CA ASP A 743 6.96 1.88 45.06
C ASP A 743 7.93 1.22 44.06
N ASP A 744 7.90 1.60 42.77
CA ASP A 744 8.84 1.11 41.74
C ASP A 744 10.21 1.84 41.80
N MET A 745 10.35 2.83 42.68
CA MET A 745 11.59 3.60 42.89
C MET A 745 12.52 2.97 43.94
N GLU A 746 12.06 1.94 44.68
CA GLU A 746 12.83 1.28 45.75
C GLU A 746 13.68 0.09 45.28
N ASP A 747 13.51 -0.37 44.02
CA ASP A 747 14.12 -1.62 43.52
C ASP A 747 15.41 -1.46 42.69
N ASP A 748 15.98 -0.26 42.53
CA ASP A 748 17.31 -0.06 41.93
C ASP A 748 18.37 0.29 43.00
N PRO A 749 19.31 -0.62 43.35
CA PRO A 749 20.41 -0.34 44.29
C PRO A 749 21.55 0.51 43.73
#